data_AF-A0A3G2J950-F1
#
_entry.id   AF-A0A3G2J950-F1
#
_cell.length_a   1.000
_cell.length_b   1.000
_cell.length_c   1.000
_cell.angle_alpha   90.00
_cell.angle_beta   90.00
_cell.angle_gamma   90.00
#
_symmetry.space_group_name_H-M   'P 1'
#
loop_
_entity.id
_entity.type
_entity.pdbx_description
1 polymer ?
#
loop_
_entity_poly.entity_id
_entity_poly.type
_entity_poly.pdbx_seq_one_letter_code
_entity_poly.pdbx_strand_id
1 'polypeptide(L)'
;MLSIPPQKLRRHPRLLYARRASEAAAKALAYSRGGGGGGGKRTYDELAYRYLCACPQVPFVGVETLAGRAERDRRRQRAGLPADLARLAGQRDFLVHRRLAFPDGQFRVGIERGLLYAMAEPGGEIVGRIPLAVRHRALDGLTKPQDVRPQPTMSVWTHLTESRWLPLDELIGYARFPRMREAASRLVHGVFPDRHHVFVSHRWLNAEQPDPDGTQARLVAWHLVASMCEAVRVAHRRGLHTPRQVAPAAMHMPVGVAGSDLAECLLVGVLREVLDETSLVPVAQDVERVGVDAVELGASKASEDIGLERLGALLDALPALRPLLEHIHIWYDYTCVPQAPRTPEEQELFRKTLKSLFLLQFAGRTLVLLDDVADYLGRAWCSLEAATALAATAGGRPDILHTGGPARPSGPATDAESLRSLVNDRQLVIWRGLLDTEVFRLQSREECVRRLGLSMAEPGDLPYLYDRMLSFAVPNGRMSRQALVTGVVPLPETGEGKILIPMPDYSGSQPVDGGRPVRVIGTLDGWGGLNLRGYIEEQQAAGSPDATPYWRLTDLNATGTRQTCHVAVVAECEGEAVLISSWVRRHRAELEKQLRLTVVSGSWTAVDPVPVGHLPHGRLRAQPVRADVWVVVGKSGLVANDVGQALCRVVYEARLPAITVSLDHTEENVEQVVGDVAPGAPHSGLLSGWGDGYEHPSGLLYMHLYGHLLQWGASVR
;
A
#
# COMPACT_ATOMS: atom_id res chain seq x y z
N MET A 1 19.95 20.94 19.78
CA MET A 1 19.09 19.82 19.30
C MET A 1 18.90 19.85 17.79
N LEU A 2 18.43 20.95 17.22
CA LEU A 2 18.09 21.04 15.78
C LEU A 2 19.29 20.96 14.81
N SER A 3 20.51 21.18 15.31
CA SER A 3 21.77 21.03 14.57
C SER A 3 22.21 19.58 14.36
N ILE A 4 21.59 18.61 15.04
CA ILE A 4 21.95 17.19 14.89
C ILE A 4 21.39 16.67 13.56
N PRO A 5 22.21 16.09 12.66
CA PRO A 5 21.70 15.51 11.42
C PRO A 5 20.81 14.27 11.68
N PRO A 6 19.73 14.06 10.91
CA PRO A 6 18.85 12.90 11.10
C PRO A 6 19.59 11.57 11.05
N GLN A 7 20.63 11.49 10.21
CA GLN A 7 21.51 10.33 10.06
C GLN A 7 22.18 9.92 11.36
N LYS A 8 22.57 10.90 12.18
CA LYS A 8 23.24 10.68 13.48
C LYS A 8 22.23 10.23 14.52
N LEU A 9 21.02 10.81 14.54
CA LEU A 9 19.94 10.36 15.41
C LEU A 9 19.49 8.93 15.09
N ARG A 10 19.40 8.56 13.81
CA ARG A 10 19.06 7.17 13.43
C ARG A 10 20.03 6.13 14.01
N ARG A 11 21.32 6.45 14.11
CA ARG A 11 22.34 5.57 14.73
C ARG A 11 22.33 5.66 16.26
N HIS A 12 21.95 6.81 16.81
CA HIS A 12 22.03 7.12 18.22
C HIS A 12 20.81 7.93 18.67
N PRO A 13 19.60 7.35 18.71
CA PRO A 13 18.36 8.09 19.03
C PRO A 13 18.39 8.64 20.46
N ARG A 14 19.16 7.99 21.35
CA ARG A 14 19.44 8.44 22.73
C ARG A 14 20.05 9.84 22.83
N LEU A 15 20.61 10.38 21.74
CA LEU A 15 21.08 11.77 21.70
C LEU A 15 19.94 12.79 21.86
N LEU A 16 18.68 12.37 21.63
CA LEU A 16 17.49 13.18 21.81
C LEU A 16 16.84 12.95 23.18
N TYR A 17 16.77 11.70 23.64
CA TYR A 17 15.99 11.31 24.83
C TYR A 17 16.87 11.16 26.05
N ALA A 18 16.89 12.21 26.87
CA ALA A 18 17.81 12.30 27.98
C ALA A 18 17.49 11.39 29.18
N ARG A 19 16.22 11.14 29.58
CA ARG A 19 15.92 10.31 30.78
C ARG A 19 14.54 9.64 30.86
N ARG A 20 13.50 10.13 30.17
CA ARG A 20 12.12 9.62 30.29
C ARG A 20 11.54 9.19 28.93
N ALA A 21 10.99 7.98 28.89
CA ALA A 21 10.35 7.40 27.70
C ALA A 21 9.13 8.21 27.22
N SER A 22 8.35 8.80 28.14
CA SER A 22 7.20 9.66 27.84
C SER A 22 7.53 10.92 27.04
N GLU A 23 8.75 11.44 27.14
CA GLU A 23 9.18 12.63 26.41
C GLU A 23 9.57 12.32 24.96
N ALA A 24 9.56 11.04 24.56
CA ALA A 24 10.13 10.63 23.30
C ALA A 24 9.34 11.15 22.09
N ALA A 25 8.01 11.09 22.16
CA ALA A 25 7.12 11.66 21.15
C ALA A 25 7.33 13.17 21.01
N ALA A 26 7.26 13.90 22.13
CA ALA A 26 7.39 15.36 22.17
C ALA A 26 8.68 15.86 21.52
N LYS A 27 9.82 15.24 21.88
CA LYS A 27 11.12 15.64 21.35
C LYS A 27 11.30 15.25 19.89
N ALA A 28 10.75 14.11 19.45
CA ALA A 28 10.74 13.74 18.03
C ALA A 28 9.94 14.73 17.18
N LEU A 29 8.74 15.11 17.64
CA LEU A 29 7.91 16.13 16.99
C LEU A 29 8.63 17.48 16.93
N ALA A 30 9.18 17.93 18.05
CA ALA A 30 9.94 19.18 18.11
C ALA A 30 11.16 19.17 17.18
N TYR A 31 11.88 18.04 17.09
CA TYR A 31 13.03 17.89 16.19
C TYR A 31 12.63 17.85 14.70
N SER A 32 11.56 17.13 14.39
CA SER A 32 11.02 17.05 13.03
C SER A 32 10.60 18.43 12.52
N ARG A 33 9.83 19.16 13.34
CA ARG A 33 9.27 20.47 12.97
C ARG A 33 10.26 21.62 13.14
N GLY A 34 11.25 21.53 14.03
CA GLY A 34 12.17 22.64 14.32
C GLY A 34 13.30 22.83 13.30
N GLY A 35 13.77 24.07 13.12
CA GLY A 35 15.01 24.38 12.38
C GLY A 35 14.84 24.85 10.93
N GLY A 36 13.66 25.38 10.56
CA GLY A 36 13.38 25.97 9.26
C GLY A 36 13.71 27.47 9.17
N GLY A 37 14.84 27.91 9.76
CA GLY A 37 15.20 29.32 9.88
C GLY A 37 15.48 30.07 8.56
N GLY A 38 15.34 29.41 7.41
CA GLY A 38 15.52 30.01 6.09
C GLY A 38 14.30 29.80 5.21
N GLY A 39 13.20 30.52 5.48
CA GLY A 39 12.06 30.79 4.57
C GLY A 39 11.24 29.62 4.00
N GLY A 40 11.81 28.45 3.76
CA GLY A 40 11.17 27.30 3.12
C GLY A 40 10.56 26.35 4.14
N LYS A 41 9.24 26.13 4.04
CA LYS A 41 8.59 24.99 4.71
C LYS A 41 9.15 23.69 4.14
N ARG A 42 9.57 22.78 5.03
CA ARG A 42 10.04 21.43 4.67
C ARG A 42 8.95 20.59 4.01
N THR A 43 9.38 19.58 3.26
CA THR A 43 8.46 18.60 2.68
C THR A 43 7.94 17.64 3.75
N TYR A 44 6.77 17.04 3.49
CA TYR A 44 6.18 16.05 4.39
C TYR A 44 7.09 14.81 4.54
N ASP A 45 7.73 14.33 3.48
CA ASP A 45 8.71 13.23 3.58
C ASP A 45 9.91 13.56 4.47
N GLU A 46 10.41 14.80 4.40
CA GLU A 46 11.52 15.21 5.26
C GLU A 46 11.07 15.26 6.73
N LEU A 47 9.89 15.82 7.02
CA LEU A 47 9.33 15.83 8.36
C LEU A 47 9.18 14.40 8.91
N ALA A 48 8.67 13.48 8.09
CA ALA A 48 8.46 12.08 8.45
C ALA A 48 9.79 11.39 8.72
N TYR A 49 10.76 11.55 7.82
CA TYR A 49 12.09 10.98 7.96
C TYR A 49 12.78 11.47 9.23
N ARG A 50 12.70 12.77 9.53
CA ARG A 50 13.27 13.36 10.75
C ARG A 50 12.60 12.82 12.02
N TYR A 51 11.29 12.69 12.02
CA TYR A 51 10.53 12.09 13.13
C TYR A 51 10.99 10.66 13.38
N LEU A 52 11.00 9.81 12.35
CA LEU A 52 11.41 8.41 12.46
C LEU A 52 12.87 8.24 12.90
N CYS A 53 13.77 9.12 12.45
CA CYS A 53 15.16 9.13 12.90
C CYS A 53 15.31 9.54 14.36
N ALA A 54 14.41 10.40 14.84
CA ALA A 54 14.40 10.86 16.22
C ALA A 54 13.85 9.79 17.16
N CYS A 55 12.89 8.96 16.74
CA CYS A 55 12.28 7.90 17.55
C CYS A 55 13.25 6.78 17.98
N PRO A 56 12.96 6.09 19.11
CA PRO A 56 13.72 4.91 19.53
C PRO A 56 13.75 3.85 18.42
N GLN A 57 14.91 3.26 18.14
CA GLN A 57 15.04 2.26 17.08
C GLN A 57 14.25 1.00 17.44
N VAL A 58 13.47 0.52 16.48
CA VAL A 58 12.78 -0.77 16.53
C VAL A 58 13.30 -1.62 15.36
N PRO A 59 13.28 -2.97 15.46
CA PRO A 59 13.85 -3.84 14.43
C PRO A 59 13.24 -3.64 13.03
N PHE A 60 12.02 -3.11 12.95
CA PHE A 60 11.28 -2.87 11.72
C PHE A 60 10.89 -1.39 11.64
N VAL A 61 11.35 -0.71 10.59
CA VAL A 61 10.90 0.66 10.29
C VAL A 61 9.45 0.57 9.81
N GLY A 62 8.53 1.22 10.51
CA GLY A 62 7.09 1.10 10.21
C GLY A 62 6.68 1.73 8.88
N VAL A 63 7.37 2.82 8.47
CA VAL A 63 7.10 3.56 7.24
C VAL A 63 8.41 3.99 6.59
N GLU A 64 8.60 3.70 5.32
CA GLU A 64 9.69 4.21 4.50
C GLU A 64 9.28 5.48 3.75
N THR A 65 10.02 6.57 3.95
CA THR A 65 9.77 7.86 3.26
C THR A 65 10.72 8.03 2.08
N LEU A 66 10.39 8.88 1.10
CA LEU A 66 11.31 9.14 -0.02
C LEU A 66 12.64 9.74 0.46
N ALA A 67 12.59 10.64 1.44
CA ALA A 67 13.80 11.21 2.04
C ALA A 67 14.66 10.13 2.73
N GLY A 68 14.03 9.18 3.44
CA GLY A 68 14.71 8.06 4.07
C GLY A 68 15.30 7.06 3.09
N ARG A 69 14.58 6.81 1.98
CA ARG A 69 15.03 5.96 0.88
C ARG A 69 16.23 6.58 0.15
N ALA A 70 16.14 7.85 -0.24
CA ALA A 70 17.23 8.57 -0.89
C ALA A 70 18.51 8.63 -0.04
N GLU A 71 18.39 8.74 1.30
CA GLU A 71 19.55 8.63 2.19
C GLU A 71 20.13 7.20 2.21
N ARG A 72 19.29 6.17 2.24
CA ARG A 72 19.74 4.77 2.19
C ARG A 72 20.48 4.48 0.89
N ASP A 73 19.95 4.95 -0.24
CA ASP A 73 20.55 4.74 -1.54
C ASP A 73 21.87 5.51 -1.69
N ARG A 74 21.96 6.75 -1.18
CA ARG A 74 23.24 7.48 -1.08
C ARG A 74 24.28 6.76 -0.21
N ARG A 75 23.87 6.15 0.90
CA ARG A 75 24.78 5.36 1.75
C ARG A 75 25.29 4.12 1.03
N ARG A 76 24.41 3.44 0.29
CA ARG A 76 24.78 2.27 -0.53
C ARG A 76 25.76 2.66 -1.63
N GLN A 77 25.51 3.76 -2.33
CA GLN A 77 26.43 4.30 -3.34
C GLN A 77 27.81 4.59 -2.76
N ARG A 78 27.90 5.14 -1.54
CA ARG A 78 29.17 5.36 -0.84
C ARG A 78 29.88 4.08 -0.39
N ALA A 79 29.12 3.00 -0.16
CA ALA A 79 29.63 1.71 0.31
C ALA A 79 29.90 0.71 -0.83
N GLY A 80 29.84 1.15 -2.09
CA GLY A 80 29.77 0.31 -3.28
C GLY A 80 30.70 -0.92 -3.24
N LEU A 81 30.10 -2.10 -3.35
CA LEU A 81 30.84 -3.34 -3.60
C LEU A 81 31.24 -3.36 -5.10
N PRO A 82 32.41 -3.93 -5.45
CA PRO A 82 32.73 -4.28 -6.83
C PRO A 82 31.59 -5.10 -7.47
N ALA A 83 31.33 -4.90 -8.76
CA ALA A 83 30.19 -5.46 -9.50
C ALA A 83 30.05 -6.99 -9.35
N ASP A 84 31.17 -7.70 -9.25
CA ASP A 84 31.18 -9.16 -9.05
C ASP A 84 30.81 -9.59 -7.64
N LEU A 85 31.33 -8.93 -6.60
CA LEU A 85 30.97 -9.20 -5.20
C LEU A 85 29.52 -8.85 -4.92
N ALA A 86 29.08 -7.76 -5.53
CA ALA A 86 27.69 -7.41 -5.65
C ALA A 86 26.86 -8.58 -6.20
N ARG A 87 27.14 -9.04 -7.43
CA ARG A 87 26.41 -10.14 -8.07
C ARG A 87 26.36 -11.39 -7.18
N LEU A 88 27.48 -11.77 -6.57
CA LEU A 88 27.57 -12.89 -5.64
C LEU A 88 26.73 -12.70 -4.37
N ALA A 89 26.72 -11.49 -3.79
CA ALA A 89 25.89 -11.17 -2.63
C ALA A 89 24.39 -11.31 -2.93
N GLY A 90 23.96 -10.97 -4.15
CA GLY A 90 22.58 -11.16 -4.62
C GLY A 90 22.20 -12.64 -4.84
N GLN A 91 23.18 -13.50 -5.13
CA GLN A 91 22.97 -14.93 -5.33
C GLN A 91 23.10 -15.77 -4.05
N ARG A 92 23.57 -15.17 -2.94
CA ARG A 92 23.86 -15.87 -1.68
C ARG A 92 22.72 -16.76 -1.19
N ASP A 93 21.47 -16.31 -1.28
CA ASP A 93 20.33 -17.08 -0.78
C ASP A 93 20.04 -18.34 -1.63
N PHE A 94 20.29 -18.27 -2.94
CA PHE A 94 20.12 -19.39 -3.88
C PHE A 94 21.29 -20.38 -3.84
N LEU A 95 22.50 -19.90 -3.56
CA LEU A 95 23.71 -20.71 -3.49
C LEU A 95 23.81 -21.55 -2.20
N VAL A 96 22.99 -21.27 -1.18
CA VAL A 96 22.96 -22.00 0.10
C VAL A 96 21.70 -22.86 0.19
N HIS A 97 21.54 -23.78 -0.76
CA HIS A 97 20.53 -24.84 -0.69
C HIS A 97 21.07 -26.01 0.15
N ARG A 98 20.32 -26.40 1.18
CA ARG A 98 20.57 -27.61 1.97
C ARG A 98 19.30 -28.43 1.97
N ARG A 99 19.44 -29.76 1.82
CA ARG A 99 18.33 -30.70 1.92
C ARG A 99 17.62 -30.45 3.26
N LEU A 100 16.29 -30.29 3.24
CA LEU A 100 15.50 -30.11 4.46
C LEU A 100 15.59 -31.39 5.31
N ALA A 101 16.45 -31.35 6.32
CA ALA A 101 16.35 -32.22 7.48
C ALA A 101 15.59 -31.41 8.52
N PHE A 102 14.37 -31.82 8.86
CA PHE A 102 13.68 -31.28 10.02
C PHE A 102 14.24 -32.03 11.24
N PRO A 103 15.05 -31.41 12.12
CA PRO A 103 15.41 -32.07 13.37
C PRO A 103 14.17 -32.27 14.25
N ASP A 104 14.28 -33.01 15.34
CA ASP A 104 13.22 -33.02 16.35
C ASP A 104 13.12 -31.63 17.00
N GLY A 105 11.90 -31.08 17.15
CA GLY A 105 11.68 -29.78 17.81
C GLY A 105 10.61 -28.89 17.19
N GLN A 106 10.54 -27.63 17.66
CA GLN A 106 9.69 -26.58 17.08
C GLN A 106 10.46 -25.83 15.99
N PHE A 107 9.79 -25.60 14.87
CA PHE A 107 10.36 -24.88 13.74
C PHE A 107 9.40 -23.81 13.27
N ARG A 108 9.99 -22.69 12.83
CA ARG A 108 9.28 -21.70 12.05
C ARG A 108 9.61 -21.90 10.59
N VAL A 109 8.59 -22.21 9.81
CA VAL A 109 8.69 -22.23 8.35
C VAL A 109 8.42 -20.83 7.84
N GLY A 110 9.24 -20.36 6.91
CA GLY A 110 9.04 -19.10 6.23
C GLY A 110 9.33 -19.24 4.74
N ILE A 111 8.93 -18.24 3.98
CA ILE A 111 9.11 -18.24 2.54
C ILE A 111 9.64 -16.88 2.13
N GLU A 112 10.74 -16.89 1.39
CA GLU A 112 11.41 -15.67 0.94
C GLU A 112 12.04 -15.93 -0.44
N ARG A 113 11.79 -15.03 -1.40
CA ARG A 113 12.40 -15.06 -2.74
C ARG A 113 12.25 -16.40 -3.48
N GLY A 114 11.08 -17.04 -3.38
CA GLY A 114 10.81 -18.33 -4.03
C GLY A 114 11.48 -19.54 -3.35
N LEU A 115 12.03 -19.34 -2.15
CA LEU A 115 12.60 -20.39 -1.32
C LEU A 115 11.71 -20.63 -0.09
N LEU A 116 11.34 -21.88 0.13
CA LEU A 116 10.81 -22.34 1.41
C LEU A 116 11.99 -22.59 2.35
N TYR A 117 12.04 -21.92 3.49
CA TYR A 117 13.05 -22.17 4.51
C TYR A 117 12.41 -22.62 5.82
N ALA A 118 13.11 -23.48 6.57
CA ALA A 118 12.74 -23.83 7.93
C ALA A 118 13.81 -23.30 8.88
N MET A 119 13.40 -22.74 10.02
CA MET A 119 14.30 -22.28 11.08
C MET A 119 13.98 -22.98 12.40
N ALA A 120 15.01 -23.40 13.12
CA ALA A 120 14.87 -23.99 14.46
C ALA A 120 14.51 -22.92 15.51
N GLU A 121 13.64 -23.29 16.46
CA GLU A 121 13.40 -22.50 17.68
C GLU A 121 13.97 -23.22 18.92
N PRO A 122 14.55 -22.49 19.90
CA PRO A 122 14.87 -21.06 19.94
C PRO A 122 16.30 -20.81 19.46
N GLY A 123 16.48 -20.33 18.24
CA GLY A 123 17.82 -20.04 17.72
C GLY A 123 17.82 -19.35 16.36
N GLY A 124 16.74 -19.52 15.59
CA GLY A 124 16.60 -18.90 14.28
C GLY A 124 17.58 -19.44 13.24
N GLU A 125 18.28 -20.54 13.53
CA GLU A 125 19.17 -21.18 12.57
C GLU A 125 18.35 -21.81 11.45
N ILE A 126 18.69 -21.49 10.21
CA ILE A 126 18.03 -22.04 9.02
C ILE A 126 18.50 -23.50 8.86
N VAL A 127 17.58 -24.44 9.11
CA VAL A 127 17.83 -25.89 9.04
C VAL A 127 17.70 -26.46 7.63
N GLY A 128 17.02 -25.75 6.71
CA GLY A 128 16.96 -26.15 5.31
C GLY A 128 16.29 -25.13 4.40
N ARG A 129 16.52 -25.27 3.08
CA ARG A 129 15.88 -24.45 2.03
C ARG A 129 15.49 -25.32 0.82
N ILE A 130 14.28 -25.15 0.29
CA ILE A 130 13.82 -25.77 -0.96
C ILE A 130 13.38 -24.69 -1.96
N PRO A 131 13.82 -24.72 -3.23
CA PRO A 131 13.26 -23.88 -4.27
C PRO A 131 11.84 -24.33 -4.61
N LEU A 132 10.89 -23.40 -4.55
CA LEU A 132 9.48 -23.68 -4.83
C LEU A 132 9.21 -23.96 -6.32
N ALA A 133 10.11 -23.57 -7.22
CA ALA A 133 10.05 -23.94 -8.63
C ALA A 133 10.15 -25.47 -8.88
N VAL A 134 10.67 -26.22 -7.90
CA VAL A 134 10.71 -27.68 -7.96
C VAL A 134 9.52 -28.23 -7.17
N ARG A 135 8.66 -28.98 -7.85
CA ARG A 135 7.54 -29.66 -7.19
C ARG A 135 8.08 -30.68 -6.19
N HIS A 136 7.78 -30.48 -4.90
CA HIS A 136 8.18 -31.39 -3.84
C HIS A 136 6.95 -32.10 -3.25
N ARG A 137 7.01 -33.42 -3.05
CA ARG A 137 5.86 -34.22 -2.56
C ARG A 137 5.27 -33.70 -1.25
N ALA A 138 6.12 -33.15 -0.37
CA ALA A 138 5.68 -32.54 0.89
C ALA A 138 4.74 -31.33 0.71
N LEU A 139 4.66 -30.75 -0.49
CA LEU A 139 3.79 -29.61 -0.80
C LEU A 139 2.50 -30.01 -1.52
N ASP A 140 2.34 -31.27 -1.97
CA ASP A 140 1.20 -31.68 -2.81
C ASP A 140 -0.17 -31.50 -2.12
N GLY A 141 -0.23 -31.55 -0.78
CA GLY A 141 -1.44 -31.27 0.00
C GLY A 141 -1.63 -29.80 0.39
N LEU A 142 -0.64 -28.94 0.15
CA LEU A 142 -0.63 -27.53 0.53
C LEU A 142 -0.92 -26.60 -0.67
N THR A 143 -0.93 -27.15 -1.88
CA THR A 143 -1.16 -26.40 -3.11
C THR A 143 -2.56 -26.58 -3.65
N LYS A 144 -3.05 -25.57 -4.38
CA LYS A 144 -4.30 -25.62 -5.14
C LYS A 144 -4.02 -25.21 -6.58
N PRO A 145 -4.70 -25.82 -7.57
CA PRO A 145 -4.70 -25.30 -8.93
C PRO A 145 -5.32 -23.90 -8.94
N GLN A 146 -4.61 -22.91 -9.45
CA GLN A 146 -5.10 -21.55 -9.55
C GLN A 146 -4.41 -20.83 -10.70
N ASP A 147 -5.18 -20.41 -11.71
CA ASP A 147 -4.68 -19.50 -12.74
C ASP A 147 -4.47 -18.09 -12.20
N VAL A 148 -3.59 -17.34 -12.87
CA VAL A 148 -3.61 -15.87 -12.73
C VAL A 148 -4.95 -15.37 -13.24
N ARG A 149 -5.55 -14.43 -12.52
CA ARG A 149 -6.81 -13.84 -12.97
C ARG A 149 -6.57 -13.17 -14.31
N PRO A 150 -7.37 -13.48 -15.35
CA PRO A 150 -7.30 -12.72 -16.58
C PRO A 150 -7.54 -11.24 -16.27
N GLN A 151 -6.99 -10.36 -17.11
CA GLN A 151 -7.27 -8.93 -17.01
C GLN A 151 -8.79 -8.75 -17.01
N PRO A 152 -9.34 -7.84 -16.17
CA PRO A 152 -10.76 -7.54 -16.20
C PRO A 152 -11.08 -6.79 -17.50
N THR A 153 -11.05 -7.48 -18.63
CA THR A 153 -11.46 -6.98 -19.96
C THR A 153 -12.86 -7.46 -20.33
N MET A 154 -13.46 -8.33 -19.50
CA MET A 154 -14.76 -8.93 -19.76
C MET A 154 -15.93 -7.98 -19.43
N SER A 155 -16.81 -7.81 -20.43
CA SER A 155 -18.14 -7.16 -20.48
C SER A 155 -18.33 -5.72 -19.97
N VAL A 156 -17.56 -5.23 -19.00
CA VAL A 156 -17.77 -3.90 -18.39
C VAL A 156 -17.12 -2.77 -19.21
N TRP A 157 -16.09 -3.09 -20.00
CA TRP A 157 -15.17 -2.10 -20.57
C TRP A 157 -15.26 -1.90 -22.08
N THR A 158 -16.23 -2.54 -22.75
CA THR A 158 -16.51 -2.34 -24.19
C THR A 158 -16.86 -0.88 -24.53
N HIS A 159 -17.11 -0.06 -23.50
CA HIS A 159 -17.39 1.37 -23.63
C HIS A 159 -16.15 2.28 -23.62
N LEU A 160 -14.92 1.77 -23.40
CA LEU A 160 -13.67 2.56 -23.47
C LEU A 160 -13.25 2.85 -24.92
N THR A 161 -14.17 3.41 -25.71
CA THR A 161 -14.01 3.69 -27.14
C THR A 161 -12.96 4.76 -27.44
N GLU A 162 -12.63 5.58 -26.45
CA GLU A 162 -11.58 6.60 -26.51
C GLU A 162 -10.17 6.04 -26.28
N SER A 163 -10.05 4.76 -25.92
CA SER A 163 -8.77 4.11 -25.71
C SER A 163 -8.07 3.84 -27.05
N ARG A 164 -6.76 4.10 -27.09
CA ARG A 164 -5.90 3.84 -28.25
C ARG A 164 -4.68 3.08 -27.76
N TRP A 165 -4.32 2.01 -28.46
CA TRP A 165 -3.22 1.13 -28.06
C TRP A 165 -2.30 0.89 -29.25
N LEU A 166 -1.00 0.84 -29.00
CA LEU A 166 0.02 0.52 -29.99
C LEU A 166 0.29 -0.99 -29.96
N PRO A 167 0.06 -1.72 -31.07
CA PRO A 167 0.50 -3.11 -31.18
C PRO A 167 2.02 -3.26 -30.95
N LEU A 168 2.44 -4.35 -30.32
CA LEU A 168 3.86 -4.58 -30.00
C LEU A 168 4.73 -4.70 -31.26
N ASP A 169 4.23 -5.31 -32.32
CA ASP A 169 4.92 -5.40 -33.62
C ASP A 169 5.15 -4.02 -34.24
N GLU A 170 4.18 -3.10 -34.14
CA GLU A 170 4.33 -1.71 -34.56
C GLU A 170 5.39 -0.99 -33.70
N LEU A 171 5.42 -1.19 -32.37
CA LEU A 171 6.49 -0.64 -31.52
C LEU A 171 7.87 -1.11 -31.97
N ILE A 172 8.02 -2.39 -32.31
CA ILE A 172 9.27 -2.96 -32.80
C ILE A 172 9.65 -2.30 -34.13
N GLY A 173 8.70 -2.11 -35.05
CA GLY A 173 8.93 -1.43 -36.32
C GLY A 173 9.34 0.04 -36.20
N TYR A 174 8.77 0.77 -35.23
CA TYR A 174 9.18 2.16 -34.96
C TYR A 174 10.51 2.27 -34.21
N ALA A 175 10.89 1.23 -33.45
CA ALA A 175 12.06 1.19 -32.57
C ALA A 175 12.13 2.29 -31.49
N ARG A 176 11.02 3.00 -31.28
CA ARG A 176 10.80 4.06 -30.29
C ARG A 176 9.30 4.20 -30.06
N PHE A 177 8.90 4.93 -29.02
CA PHE A 177 7.51 5.38 -28.89
C PHE A 177 7.25 6.58 -29.84
N PRO A 178 6.48 6.39 -30.93
CA PRO A 178 6.19 7.47 -31.88
C PRO A 178 5.19 8.47 -31.29
N ARG A 179 5.11 9.67 -31.87
CA ARG A 179 3.99 10.57 -31.54
C ARG A 179 2.67 9.92 -31.95
N MET A 180 1.62 10.21 -31.21
CA MET A 180 0.29 9.68 -31.53
C MET A 180 -0.14 9.97 -32.98
N ARG A 181 0.18 11.16 -33.52
CA ARG A 181 -0.13 11.51 -34.92
C ARG A 181 0.66 10.68 -35.94
N GLU A 182 1.90 10.30 -35.62
CA GLU A 182 2.73 9.46 -36.48
C GLU A 182 2.18 8.03 -36.53
N ALA A 183 1.71 7.52 -35.39
CA ALA A 183 1.14 6.18 -35.28
C ALA A 183 -0.38 6.12 -35.50
N ALA A 184 -1.06 7.23 -35.80
CA ALA A 184 -2.52 7.33 -35.70
C ALA A 184 -3.28 6.27 -36.50
N SER A 185 -2.78 5.90 -37.70
CA SER A 185 -3.38 4.87 -38.55
C SER A 185 -3.09 3.44 -38.11
N ARG A 186 -2.15 3.25 -37.17
CA ARG A 186 -1.68 1.96 -36.64
C ARG A 186 -2.20 1.70 -35.22
N LEU A 187 -2.70 2.73 -34.53
CA LEU A 187 -3.30 2.57 -33.22
C LEU A 187 -4.59 1.76 -33.31
N VAL A 188 -4.74 0.80 -32.39
CA VAL A 188 -5.95 0.02 -32.23
C VAL A 188 -6.87 0.74 -31.25
N HIS A 189 -8.16 0.84 -31.59
CA HIS A 189 -9.16 1.56 -30.81
C HIS A 189 -9.98 0.60 -29.96
N GLY A 190 -10.04 0.83 -28.65
CA GLY A 190 -10.79 -0.02 -27.72
C GLY A 190 -9.95 -1.10 -27.04
N VAL A 191 -10.60 -1.84 -26.13
CA VAL A 191 -10.04 -2.97 -25.39
C VAL A 191 -10.75 -4.25 -25.84
N PHE A 192 -9.98 -5.28 -26.13
CA PHE A 192 -10.44 -6.54 -26.72
C PHE A 192 -10.10 -7.74 -25.80
N PRO A 193 -11.01 -8.72 -25.63
CA PRO A 193 -10.78 -9.88 -24.75
C PRO A 193 -9.64 -10.81 -25.18
N ASP A 194 -9.40 -10.96 -26.49
CA ASP A 194 -8.36 -11.82 -27.10
C ASP A 194 -6.98 -11.14 -27.16
N ARG A 195 -6.81 -10.03 -26.43
CA ARG A 195 -5.61 -9.20 -26.46
C ARG A 195 -5.11 -8.96 -25.05
N HIS A 196 -3.80 -8.98 -24.89
CA HIS A 196 -3.13 -8.58 -23.67
C HIS A 196 -2.81 -7.09 -23.72
N HIS A 197 -3.46 -6.31 -22.85
CA HIS A 197 -3.25 -4.87 -22.79
C HIS A 197 -2.20 -4.54 -21.73
N VAL A 198 -1.21 -3.72 -22.07
CA VAL A 198 -0.10 -3.34 -21.19
C VAL A 198 -0.10 -1.83 -21.02
N PHE A 199 -0.32 -1.35 -19.81
CA PHE A 199 -0.22 0.07 -19.48
C PHE A 199 1.21 0.36 -19.03
N VAL A 200 1.94 1.21 -19.76
CA VAL A 200 3.31 1.57 -19.43
C VAL A 200 3.32 2.86 -18.63
N SER A 201 3.62 2.75 -17.34
CA SER A 201 3.85 3.88 -16.47
C SER A 201 5.35 4.19 -16.42
N HIS A 202 5.70 5.45 -16.66
CA HIS A 202 7.07 5.81 -16.99
C HIS A 202 7.37 7.28 -16.64
N ARG A 203 8.64 7.64 -16.75
CA ARG A 203 9.10 9.01 -16.66
C ARG A 203 9.38 9.57 -18.06
N TRP A 204 8.93 10.79 -18.28
CA TRP A 204 9.40 11.64 -19.37
C TRP A 204 10.87 12.04 -19.15
N LEU A 205 11.75 11.61 -20.05
CA LEU A 205 13.18 11.94 -19.98
C LEU A 205 13.44 13.39 -20.39
N ASN A 206 12.67 13.93 -21.33
CA ASN A 206 12.61 15.34 -21.67
C ASN A 206 11.14 15.77 -21.95
N ALA A 207 10.90 17.08 -22.12
CA ALA A 207 9.56 17.64 -22.25
C ALA A 207 8.92 17.49 -23.65
N GLU A 208 9.68 17.14 -24.69
CA GLU A 208 9.18 17.09 -26.07
C GLU A 208 8.98 15.67 -26.59
N GLN A 209 9.77 14.71 -26.08
CA GLN A 209 9.77 13.31 -26.45
C GLN A 209 10.26 12.49 -25.22
N PRO A 210 9.37 11.77 -24.51
CA PRO A 210 9.74 11.01 -23.31
C PRO A 210 10.80 9.93 -23.52
N ASP A 211 10.93 9.37 -24.72
CA ASP A 211 11.91 8.33 -25.05
C ASP A 211 12.72 8.70 -26.31
N PRO A 212 13.62 9.71 -26.22
CA PRO A 212 14.30 10.26 -27.41
C PRO A 212 15.22 9.23 -28.07
N ASP A 213 15.83 8.36 -27.27
CA ASP A 213 16.82 7.38 -27.73
C ASP A 213 16.21 5.99 -27.96
N GLY A 214 14.89 5.84 -27.81
CA GLY A 214 14.19 4.55 -27.93
C GLY A 214 14.51 3.54 -26.81
N THR A 215 15.15 3.97 -25.72
CA THR A 215 15.62 3.08 -24.64
C THR A 215 14.46 2.41 -23.92
N GLN A 216 13.40 3.18 -23.64
CA GLN A 216 12.20 2.64 -23.00
C GLN A 216 11.49 1.66 -23.93
N ALA A 217 11.34 2.00 -25.21
CA ALA A 217 10.75 1.13 -26.22
C ALA A 217 11.48 -0.21 -26.32
N ARG A 218 12.84 -0.19 -26.36
CA ARG A 218 13.66 -1.40 -26.38
C ARG A 218 13.40 -2.30 -25.18
N LEU A 219 13.42 -1.71 -23.98
CA LEU A 219 13.22 -2.46 -22.74
C LEU A 219 11.83 -3.09 -22.68
N VAL A 220 10.79 -2.34 -23.04
CA VAL A 220 9.41 -2.84 -23.08
C VAL A 220 9.28 -3.98 -24.10
N ALA A 221 9.78 -3.79 -25.32
CA ALA A 221 9.66 -4.79 -26.39
C ALA A 221 10.40 -6.10 -26.04
N TRP A 222 11.66 -6.01 -25.62
CA TRP A 222 12.44 -7.18 -25.21
C TRP A 222 11.80 -7.90 -24.01
N HIS A 223 11.28 -7.16 -23.03
CA HIS A 223 10.63 -7.76 -21.86
C HIS A 223 9.37 -8.52 -22.25
N LEU A 224 8.49 -7.93 -23.07
CA LEU A 224 7.25 -8.57 -23.50
C LEU A 224 7.50 -9.80 -24.37
N VAL A 225 8.49 -9.74 -25.27
CA VAL A 225 8.89 -10.91 -26.08
C VAL A 225 9.49 -12.01 -25.18
N ALA A 226 10.36 -11.66 -24.23
CA ALA A 226 10.92 -12.62 -23.28
C ALA A 226 9.82 -13.29 -22.43
N SER A 227 8.84 -12.52 -21.94
CA SER A 227 7.72 -13.05 -21.18
C SER A 227 6.78 -13.91 -22.02
N MET A 228 6.60 -13.61 -23.31
CA MET A 228 5.87 -14.49 -24.24
C MET A 228 6.61 -15.82 -24.44
N CYS A 229 7.93 -15.78 -24.65
CA CYS A 229 8.76 -16.98 -24.71
C CYS A 229 8.68 -17.81 -23.42
N GLU A 230 8.72 -17.16 -22.25
CA GLU A 230 8.53 -17.81 -20.96
C GLU A 230 7.14 -18.47 -20.86
N ALA A 231 6.08 -17.77 -21.26
CA ALA A 231 4.71 -18.28 -21.27
C ALA A 231 4.59 -19.55 -22.13
N VAL A 232 5.18 -19.56 -23.32
CA VAL A 232 5.22 -20.72 -24.22
C VAL A 232 5.97 -21.89 -23.58
N ARG A 233 7.13 -21.66 -22.96
CA ARG A 233 7.88 -22.73 -22.26
C ARG A 233 7.09 -23.33 -21.11
N VAL A 234 6.42 -22.48 -20.33
CA VAL A 234 5.57 -22.91 -19.22
C VAL A 234 4.39 -23.73 -19.75
N ALA A 235 3.69 -23.24 -20.78
CA ALA A 235 2.60 -23.97 -21.43
C ALA A 235 3.08 -25.32 -21.97
N HIS A 236 4.24 -25.38 -22.63
CA HIS A 236 4.77 -26.61 -23.19
C HIS A 236 5.15 -27.65 -22.12
N ARG A 237 5.71 -27.20 -20.98
CA ARG A 237 6.11 -28.10 -19.89
C ARG A 237 4.96 -28.50 -18.96
N ARG A 238 4.00 -27.60 -18.74
CA ARG A 238 2.89 -27.79 -17.81
C ARG A 238 1.62 -28.32 -18.49
N GLY A 239 1.48 -28.10 -19.80
CA GLY A 239 0.23 -28.23 -20.55
C GLY A 239 -0.47 -26.86 -20.68
N LEU A 240 -1.02 -26.55 -21.86
CA LEU A 240 -1.54 -25.23 -22.21
C LEU A 240 -2.67 -24.80 -21.26
N HIS A 241 -3.61 -25.71 -21.00
CA HIS A 241 -4.77 -25.46 -20.14
C HIS A 241 -4.57 -25.90 -18.69
N THR A 242 -3.37 -26.37 -18.33
CA THR A 242 -3.10 -26.81 -16.96
C THR A 242 -2.78 -25.60 -16.09
N PRO A 243 -3.54 -25.35 -15.00
CA PRO A 243 -3.31 -24.22 -14.12
C PRO A 243 -2.04 -24.40 -13.30
N ARG A 244 -1.40 -23.28 -12.92
CA ARG A 244 -0.29 -23.33 -11.96
C ARG A 244 -0.76 -23.82 -10.60
N GLN A 245 0.13 -24.48 -9.86
CA GLN A 245 -0.13 -24.84 -8.47
C GLN A 245 0.35 -23.69 -7.59
N VAL A 246 -0.48 -23.23 -6.66
CA VAL A 246 -0.10 -22.20 -5.69
C VAL A 246 -0.38 -22.68 -4.28
N ALA A 247 0.43 -22.26 -3.31
CA ALA A 247 0.19 -22.53 -1.90
C ALA A 247 -0.51 -21.32 -1.25
N PRO A 248 -1.82 -21.37 -0.94
CA PRO A 248 -2.55 -20.23 -0.38
C PRO A 248 -2.00 -19.77 0.97
N ALA A 249 -1.63 -20.72 1.83
CA ALA A 249 -0.99 -20.45 3.13
C ALA A 249 0.37 -19.75 3.02
N ALA A 250 0.97 -19.76 1.82
CA ALA A 250 2.24 -19.16 1.47
C ALA A 250 2.09 -17.84 0.69
N MET A 251 1.03 -17.07 0.95
CA MET A 251 0.71 -15.86 0.17
C MET A 251 0.53 -16.16 -1.34
N HIS A 252 -0.14 -17.27 -1.66
CA HIS A 252 -0.38 -17.73 -3.04
C HIS A 252 0.89 -17.92 -3.88
N MET A 253 2.00 -18.32 -3.26
CA MET A 253 3.25 -18.54 -4.00
C MET A 253 3.13 -19.74 -4.96
N PRO A 254 3.62 -19.63 -6.20
CA PRO A 254 3.63 -20.76 -7.13
C PRO A 254 4.56 -21.87 -6.67
N VAL A 255 4.15 -23.12 -6.95
CA VAL A 255 4.88 -24.35 -6.66
C VAL A 255 4.97 -25.20 -7.92
N GLY A 256 6.17 -25.65 -8.29
CA GLY A 256 6.44 -26.36 -9.53
C GLY A 256 6.63 -25.44 -10.74
N VAL A 257 6.30 -25.93 -11.94
CA VAL A 257 6.47 -25.19 -13.19
C VAL A 257 5.50 -24.01 -13.25
N ALA A 258 6.03 -22.81 -13.11
CA ALA A 258 5.31 -21.56 -13.25
C ALA A 258 6.23 -20.52 -13.90
N GLY A 259 5.61 -19.59 -14.63
CA GLY A 259 6.30 -18.41 -15.14
C GLY A 259 6.20 -17.23 -14.19
N SER A 260 6.83 -16.12 -14.57
CA SER A 260 6.53 -14.79 -14.04
C SER A 260 5.04 -14.48 -14.12
N ASP A 261 4.55 -13.57 -13.27
CA ASP A 261 3.13 -13.22 -13.28
C ASP A 261 2.69 -12.64 -14.65
N LEU A 262 3.58 -11.95 -15.37
CA LEU A 262 3.35 -11.49 -16.74
C LEU A 262 3.26 -12.65 -17.73
N ALA A 263 4.19 -13.61 -17.68
CA ALA A 263 4.14 -14.80 -18.53
C ALA A 263 2.87 -15.63 -18.29
N GLU A 264 2.43 -15.78 -17.04
CA GLU A 264 1.18 -16.45 -16.69
C GLU A 264 -0.04 -15.66 -17.21
N CYS A 265 -0.03 -14.32 -17.18
CA CYS A 265 -1.05 -13.51 -17.83
C CYS A 265 -1.11 -13.72 -19.35
N LEU A 266 0.05 -13.78 -20.02
CA LEU A 266 0.12 -14.04 -21.47
C LEU A 266 -0.33 -15.46 -21.82
N LEU A 267 0.02 -16.44 -20.98
CA LEU A 267 -0.45 -17.81 -21.14
C LEU A 267 -1.99 -17.88 -21.10
N VAL A 268 -2.59 -17.26 -20.08
CA VAL A 268 -4.04 -17.31 -19.88
C VAL A 268 -4.80 -16.45 -20.89
N GLY A 269 -4.34 -15.22 -21.12
CA GLY A 269 -5.07 -14.23 -21.94
C GLY A 269 -4.72 -14.21 -23.42
N VAL A 270 -3.65 -14.88 -23.85
CA VAL A 270 -3.27 -14.97 -25.26
C VAL A 270 -3.16 -16.43 -25.68
N LEU A 271 -2.22 -17.20 -25.10
CA LEU A 271 -1.89 -18.52 -25.62
C LEU A 271 -3.10 -19.48 -25.60
N ARG A 272 -3.88 -19.50 -24.52
CA ARG A 272 -5.08 -20.37 -24.42
C ARG A 272 -6.22 -19.95 -25.34
N GLU A 273 -6.26 -18.69 -25.76
CA GLU A 273 -7.31 -18.15 -26.64
C GLU A 273 -6.98 -18.40 -28.12
N VAL A 274 -5.69 -18.43 -28.47
CA VAL A 274 -5.24 -18.47 -29.87
C VAL A 274 -4.56 -19.77 -30.28
N LEU A 275 -4.14 -20.60 -29.32
CA LEU A 275 -3.49 -21.89 -29.58
C LEU A 275 -4.30 -23.05 -28.99
N ASP A 276 -4.05 -24.21 -29.55
CA ASP A 276 -4.35 -25.53 -28.99
C ASP A 276 -3.04 -26.29 -28.70
N GLU A 277 -3.13 -27.48 -28.09
CA GLU A 277 -1.94 -28.29 -27.75
C GLU A 277 -1.10 -28.68 -28.98
N THR A 278 -1.72 -28.78 -30.17
CA THR A 278 -1.01 -29.18 -31.41
C THR A 278 -0.22 -28.01 -31.98
N SER A 279 -0.85 -26.84 -32.04
CA SER A 279 -0.25 -25.58 -32.51
C SER A 279 0.76 -24.98 -31.55
N LEU A 280 0.74 -25.36 -30.26
CA LEU A 280 1.78 -24.97 -29.30
C LEU A 280 3.16 -25.56 -29.63
N VAL A 281 3.22 -26.77 -30.21
CA VAL A 281 4.49 -27.46 -30.51
C VAL A 281 5.43 -26.65 -31.42
N PRO A 282 5.03 -26.14 -32.59
CA PRO A 282 5.91 -25.33 -33.44
C PRO A 282 6.34 -24.02 -32.76
N VAL A 283 5.48 -23.38 -31.96
CA VAL A 283 5.83 -22.17 -31.21
C VAL A 283 6.88 -22.49 -30.14
N ALA A 284 6.74 -23.61 -29.44
CA ALA A 284 7.74 -24.07 -28.46
C ALA A 284 9.09 -24.36 -29.13
N GLN A 285 9.11 -24.93 -30.34
CA GLN A 285 10.34 -25.14 -31.10
C GLN A 285 11.02 -23.82 -31.49
N ASP A 286 10.26 -22.82 -31.91
CA ASP A 286 10.77 -21.47 -32.18
C ASP A 286 11.40 -20.88 -30.89
N VAL A 287 10.71 -20.99 -29.75
CA VAL A 287 11.20 -20.49 -28.46
C VAL A 287 12.43 -21.23 -27.91
N GLU A 288 12.61 -22.51 -28.23
CA GLU A 288 13.84 -23.24 -27.92
C GLU A 288 15.03 -22.75 -28.77
N ARG A 289 14.82 -22.37 -30.04
CA ARG A 289 15.87 -21.79 -30.90
C ARG A 289 16.37 -20.43 -30.41
N VAL A 290 15.51 -19.66 -29.75
CA VAL A 290 15.87 -18.37 -29.10
C VAL A 290 16.89 -18.58 -27.98
N GLY A 291 16.90 -19.76 -27.35
CA GLY A 291 17.78 -20.09 -26.22
C GLY A 291 17.33 -19.46 -24.89
N VAL A 292 17.85 -20.00 -23.79
CA VAL A 292 17.52 -19.52 -22.43
C VAL A 292 18.04 -18.09 -22.22
N ASP A 293 19.22 -17.79 -22.75
CA ASP A 293 19.92 -16.51 -22.56
C ASP A 293 19.13 -15.29 -23.06
N ALA A 294 18.40 -15.40 -24.17
CA ALA A 294 17.60 -14.27 -24.68
C ALA A 294 16.35 -13.99 -23.82
N VAL A 295 15.85 -14.98 -23.08
CA VAL A 295 14.73 -14.82 -22.15
C VAL A 295 15.19 -14.30 -20.79
N GLU A 296 16.34 -14.75 -20.30
CA GLU A 296 16.87 -14.34 -18.99
C GLU A 296 17.65 -13.00 -19.04
N LEU A 297 18.21 -12.63 -20.19
CA LEU A 297 19.02 -11.41 -20.36
C LEU A 297 18.28 -10.27 -21.07
N GLY A 298 16.95 -10.30 -21.17
CA GLY A 298 16.16 -9.34 -21.95
C GLY A 298 16.54 -7.87 -21.71
N ALA A 299 16.76 -7.46 -20.46
CA ALA A 299 17.20 -6.09 -20.13
C ALA A 299 18.63 -5.78 -20.61
N SER A 300 19.56 -6.74 -20.51
CA SER A 300 20.92 -6.59 -21.03
C SER A 300 20.91 -6.51 -22.55
N LYS A 301 20.14 -7.37 -23.22
CA LYS A 301 19.99 -7.37 -24.68
C LYS A 301 19.35 -6.08 -25.18
N ALA A 302 18.31 -5.58 -24.50
CA ALA A 302 17.68 -4.31 -24.82
C ALA A 302 18.65 -3.12 -24.79
N SER A 303 19.64 -3.13 -23.88
CA SER A 303 20.63 -2.06 -23.81
C SER A 303 21.58 -2.02 -25.02
N GLU A 304 21.79 -3.15 -25.69
CA GLU A 304 22.69 -3.29 -26.84
C GLU A 304 21.97 -3.21 -28.20
N ASP A 305 20.65 -3.40 -28.22
CA ASP A 305 19.86 -3.56 -29.45
C ASP A 305 19.30 -2.23 -29.98
N ILE A 306 20.18 -1.27 -30.24
CA ILE A 306 19.80 0.05 -30.77
C ILE A 306 18.95 -0.13 -32.03
N GLY A 307 17.79 0.51 -32.08
CA GLY A 307 16.88 0.38 -33.23
C GLY A 307 16.04 -0.91 -33.25
N LEU A 308 16.12 -1.78 -32.23
CA LEU A 308 15.42 -3.08 -32.20
C LEU A 308 15.73 -4.01 -33.39
N GLU A 309 16.84 -3.78 -34.09
CA GLU A 309 17.21 -4.51 -35.30
C GLU A 309 17.45 -6.00 -35.01
N ARG A 310 18.10 -6.32 -33.89
CA ARG A 310 18.36 -7.71 -33.48
C ARG A 310 17.08 -8.40 -33.08
N LEU A 311 16.20 -7.73 -32.34
CA LEU A 311 14.89 -8.28 -31.98
C LEU A 311 14.04 -8.52 -33.22
N GLY A 312 13.98 -7.56 -34.16
CA GLY A 312 13.28 -7.70 -35.43
C GLY A 312 13.78 -8.89 -36.23
N ALA A 313 15.10 -8.98 -36.46
CA ALA A 313 15.70 -10.09 -37.19
C ALA A 313 15.49 -11.45 -36.49
N LEU A 314 15.51 -11.47 -35.15
CA LEU A 314 15.19 -12.66 -34.38
C LEU A 314 13.74 -13.09 -34.64
N LEU A 315 12.78 -12.16 -34.60
CA LEU A 315 11.36 -12.46 -34.82
C LEU A 315 11.05 -12.85 -36.28
N ASP A 316 11.76 -12.30 -37.25
CA ASP A 316 11.68 -12.72 -38.65
C ASP A 316 12.05 -14.21 -38.82
N ALA A 317 12.95 -14.71 -37.98
CA ALA A 317 13.37 -16.12 -37.96
C ALA A 317 12.42 -17.03 -37.15
N LEU A 318 11.36 -16.49 -36.53
CA LEU A 318 10.45 -17.19 -35.62
C LEU A 318 8.98 -17.03 -36.08
N PRO A 319 8.61 -17.61 -37.22
CA PRO A 319 7.33 -17.36 -37.87
C PRO A 319 6.12 -17.87 -37.08
N ALA A 320 6.28 -18.84 -36.16
CA ALA A 320 5.17 -19.30 -35.32
C ALA A 320 4.97 -18.39 -34.09
N LEU A 321 6.04 -17.75 -33.61
CA LEU A 321 5.98 -16.84 -32.45
C LEU A 321 5.44 -15.46 -32.82
N ARG A 322 5.83 -14.92 -33.98
CA ARG A 322 5.51 -13.54 -34.37
C ARG A 322 4.02 -13.19 -34.35
N PRO A 323 3.09 -14.03 -34.88
CA PRO A 323 1.66 -13.71 -34.85
C PRO A 323 1.10 -13.53 -33.43
N LEU A 324 1.69 -14.20 -32.44
CA LEU A 324 1.27 -14.07 -31.03
C LEU A 324 1.58 -12.68 -30.46
N LEU A 325 2.58 -11.98 -31.00
CA LEU A 325 2.95 -10.64 -30.55
C LEU A 325 1.95 -9.57 -30.99
N GLU A 326 1.21 -9.80 -32.08
CA GLU A 326 0.10 -8.92 -32.53
C GLU A 326 -1.04 -8.90 -31.50
N HIS A 327 -1.10 -9.88 -30.60
CA HIS A 327 -2.07 -9.91 -29.52
C HIS A 327 -1.65 -9.09 -28.28
N ILE A 328 -0.49 -8.45 -28.30
CA ILE A 328 -0.01 -7.59 -27.21
C ILE A 328 -0.17 -6.13 -27.63
N HIS A 329 -0.97 -5.39 -26.87
CA HIS A 329 -1.28 -3.99 -27.09
C HIS A 329 -0.73 -3.13 -25.96
N ILE A 330 -0.04 -2.05 -26.31
CA ILE A 330 0.68 -1.20 -25.36
C ILE A 330 0.03 0.18 -25.31
N TRP A 331 -0.29 0.64 -24.11
CA TRP A 331 -0.65 2.02 -23.84
C TRP A 331 0.56 2.75 -23.27
N TYR A 332 0.99 3.78 -23.99
CA TYR A 332 2.08 4.67 -23.60
C TYR A 332 1.60 6.10 -23.89
N ASP A 333 1.60 6.97 -22.88
CA ASP A 333 0.87 8.23 -22.91
C ASP A 333 1.16 9.07 -24.17
N TYR A 334 2.41 9.20 -24.56
CA TYR A 334 2.88 9.98 -25.70
C TYR A 334 2.49 9.37 -27.05
N THR A 335 2.31 8.06 -27.11
CA THR A 335 1.87 7.38 -28.33
C THR A 335 0.35 7.30 -28.42
N CYS A 336 -0.34 7.28 -27.29
CA CYS A 336 -1.76 6.96 -27.21
C CYS A 336 -2.66 8.17 -26.95
N VAL A 337 -2.08 9.30 -26.53
CA VAL A 337 -2.78 10.55 -26.18
C VAL A 337 -2.32 11.68 -27.10
N PRO A 338 -3.14 12.68 -27.46
CA PRO A 338 -2.69 13.79 -28.30
C PRO A 338 -1.70 14.74 -27.62
N GLN A 339 -0.62 15.11 -28.32
CA GLN A 339 0.36 16.14 -27.92
C GLN A 339 -0.08 17.55 -28.35
N ALA A 340 0.43 18.59 -27.67
CA ALA A 340 0.26 19.97 -28.11
C ALA A 340 1.13 20.32 -29.35
N PRO A 341 0.71 21.29 -30.19
CA PRO A 341 -0.59 21.97 -30.20
C PRO A 341 -1.69 21.03 -30.69
N ARG A 342 -2.80 20.94 -29.95
CA ARG A 342 -3.93 20.03 -30.23
C ARG A 342 -4.99 20.72 -31.11
N THR A 343 -5.59 20.00 -32.05
CA THR A 343 -6.86 20.46 -32.68
C THR A 343 -8.00 20.43 -31.64
N PRO A 344 -9.15 21.08 -31.90
CA PRO A 344 -10.31 20.98 -31.01
C PRO A 344 -10.75 19.54 -30.71
N GLU A 345 -10.73 18.66 -31.72
CA GLU A 345 -11.09 17.25 -31.60
C GLU A 345 -10.08 16.48 -30.75
N GLU A 346 -8.79 16.73 -30.97
CA GLU A 346 -7.70 16.16 -30.16
C GLU A 346 -7.74 16.66 -28.71
N GLN A 347 -8.13 17.91 -28.50
CA GLN A 347 -8.28 18.47 -27.16
C GLN A 347 -9.44 17.82 -26.39
N GLU A 348 -10.53 17.48 -27.08
CA GLU A 348 -11.64 16.73 -26.50
C GLU A 348 -11.24 15.28 -26.22
N LEU A 349 -10.54 14.62 -27.17
CA LEU A 349 -10.00 13.28 -26.96
C LEU A 349 -9.06 13.24 -25.76
N PHE A 350 -8.10 14.18 -25.68
CA PHE A 350 -7.19 14.34 -24.55
C PHE A 350 -7.95 14.40 -23.22
N ARG A 351 -9.00 15.23 -23.15
CA ARG A 351 -9.84 15.36 -21.94
C ARG A 351 -10.55 14.05 -21.59
N LYS A 352 -11.13 13.36 -22.57
CA LYS A 352 -11.79 12.06 -22.35
C LYS A 352 -10.79 11.01 -21.87
N THR A 353 -9.64 10.89 -22.54
CA THR A 353 -8.60 9.93 -22.17
C THR A 353 -8.06 10.18 -20.76
N LEU A 354 -7.82 11.44 -20.37
CA LEU A 354 -7.47 11.77 -18.99
C LEU A 354 -8.55 11.34 -18.01
N LYS A 355 -9.83 11.64 -18.28
CA LYS A 355 -10.95 11.22 -17.42
C LYS A 355 -11.02 9.70 -17.24
N SER A 356 -10.65 8.94 -18.26
CA SER A 356 -10.68 7.47 -18.27
C SER A 356 -9.35 6.81 -17.90
N LEU A 357 -8.29 7.56 -17.58
CA LEU A 357 -6.95 7.01 -17.33
C LEU A 357 -6.93 5.85 -16.33
N PHE A 358 -7.64 5.99 -15.21
CA PHE A 358 -7.77 4.94 -14.23
C PHE A 358 -8.37 3.67 -14.83
N LEU A 359 -9.42 3.80 -15.65
CA LEU A 359 -10.07 2.67 -16.31
C LEU A 359 -9.14 2.03 -17.36
N LEU A 360 -8.34 2.84 -18.08
CA LEU A 360 -7.32 2.34 -19.02
C LEU A 360 -6.25 1.52 -18.30
N GLN A 361 -5.78 2.01 -17.14
CA GLN A 361 -4.81 1.29 -16.34
C GLN A 361 -5.40 0.02 -15.70
N PHE A 362 -6.69 0.00 -15.37
CA PHE A 362 -7.40 -1.21 -14.92
C PHE A 362 -7.65 -2.23 -16.04
N ALA A 363 -7.87 -1.75 -17.26
CA ALA A 363 -8.04 -2.60 -18.43
C ALA A 363 -6.74 -3.32 -18.83
N GLY A 364 -5.59 -2.69 -18.56
CA GLY A 364 -4.27 -3.25 -18.84
C GLY A 364 -3.53 -3.78 -17.61
N ARG A 365 -2.45 -4.52 -17.82
CA ARG A 365 -1.45 -4.87 -16.81
C ARG A 365 -0.44 -3.73 -16.75
N THR A 366 -0.17 -3.21 -15.55
CA THR A 366 0.76 -2.08 -15.42
C THR A 366 2.22 -2.55 -15.43
N LEU A 367 2.99 -2.01 -16.36
CA LEU A 367 4.44 -2.11 -16.45
C LEU A 367 5.06 -0.76 -16.04
N VAL A 368 5.89 -0.75 -15.01
CA VAL A 368 6.52 0.46 -14.46
C VAL A 368 7.99 0.52 -14.89
N LEU A 369 8.35 1.57 -15.63
CA LEU A 369 9.74 1.87 -15.99
C LEU A 369 10.39 2.70 -14.88
N LEU A 370 11.23 2.05 -14.08
CA LEU A 370 11.73 2.53 -12.80
C LEU A 370 13.25 2.70 -12.79
N ASP A 371 13.73 3.93 -12.95
CA ASP A 371 15.15 4.26 -12.80
C ASP A 371 15.54 4.50 -11.35
N ASP A 372 14.94 5.54 -10.79
CA ASP A 372 15.12 5.97 -9.42
C ASP A 372 13.74 6.13 -8.80
N VAL A 373 13.53 5.42 -7.70
CA VAL A 373 12.22 5.35 -7.07
C VAL A 373 11.81 6.69 -6.45
N ALA A 374 12.77 7.43 -5.92
CA ALA A 374 12.51 8.71 -5.28
C ALA A 374 12.20 9.79 -6.30
N ASP A 375 12.87 9.79 -7.45
CA ASP A 375 12.51 10.67 -8.58
C ASP A 375 11.18 10.26 -9.22
N TYR A 376 10.95 8.97 -9.45
CA TYR A 376 9.70 8.47 -10.01
C TYR A 376 8.49 8.82 -9.12
N LEU A 377 8.54 8.48 -7.82
CA LEU A 377 7.48 8.86 -6.87
C LEU A 377 7.55 10.35 -6.45
N GLY A 378 8.58 11.07 -6.88
CA GLY A 378 8.66 12.52 -6.76
C GLY A 378 7.82 13.24 -7.81
N ARG A 379 7.31 12.54 -8.83
CA ARG A 379 6.45 13.11 -9.88
C ARG A 379 4.98 12.83 -9.56
N ALA A 380 4.15 13.86 -9.68
CA ALA A 380 2.73 13.77 -9.35
C ALA A 380 2.01 12.69 -10.18
N TRP A 381 2.24 12.69 -11.49
CA TRP A 381 1.64 11.73 -12.43
C TRP A 381 2.10 10.30 -12.15
N CYS A 382 3.40 10.04 -12.09
CA CYS A 382 3.96 8.72 -11.81
C CYS A 382 3.54 8.17 -10.43
N SER A 383 3.40 9.04 -9.42
CA SER A 383 2.90 8.66 -8.10
C SER A 383 1.44 8.20 -8.15
N LEU A 384 0.61 8.91 -8.93
CA LEU A 384 -0.78 8.56 -9.17
C LEU A 384 -0.89 7.22 -9.90
N GLU A 385 -0.14 7.05 -10.98
CA GLU A 385 -0.11 5.80 -11.73
C GLU A 385 0.40 4.63 -10.88
N ALA A 386 1.40 4.84 -10.01
CA ALA A 386 1.87 3.80 -9.10
C ALA A 386 0.82 3.39 -8.07
N ALA A 387 0.12 4.36 -7.49
CA ALA A 387 -0.99 4.13 -6.57
C ALA A 387 -2.12 3.36 -7.26
N THR A 388 -2.50 3.77 -8.47
CA THR A 388 -3.51 3.10 -9.28
C THR A 388 -3.06 1.70 -9.70
N ALA A 389 -1.78 1.49 -10.04
CA ALA A 389 -1.25 0.18 -10.42
C ALA A 389 -1.44 -0.86 -9.30
N LEU A 390 -1.23 -0.46 -8.05
CA LEU A 390 -1.43 -1.31 -6.88
C LEU A 390 -2.89 -1.69 -6.66
N ALA A 391 -3.82 -0.78 -6.99
CA ALA A 391 -5.25 -1.03 -6.91
C ALA A 391 -5.78 -1.86 -8.10
N ALA A 392 -5.20 -1.64 -9.29
CA ALA A 392 -5.63 -2.19 -10.57
C ALA A 392 -5.18 -3.62 -10.82
N THR A 393 -3.93 -3.94 -10.46
CA THR A 393 -3.33 -5.22 -10.85
C THR A 393 -3.87 -6.33 -9.95
N ALA A 394 -4.36 -7.43 -10.51
CA ALA A 394 -4.80 -8.59 -9.74
C ALA A 394 -3.65 -9.11 -8.86
N GLY A 395 -3.77 -8.99 -7.52
CA GLY A 395 -2.70 -9.30 -6.57
C GLY A 395 -1.76 -8.13 -6.23
N GLY A 396 -2.00 -6.94 -6.78
CA GLY A 396 -1.37 -5.67 -6.43
C GLY A 396 0.12 -5.57 -6.76
N ARG A 397 0.60 -6.27 -7.80
CA ARG A 397 2.02 -6.30 -8.19
C ARG A 397 2.21 -5.85 -9.65
N PRO A 398 2.57 -4.58 -9.90
CA PRO A 398 3.00 -4.16 -11.23
C PRO A 398 4.31 -4.87 -11.59
N ASP A 399 4.54 -5.04 -12.90
CA ASP A 399 5.86 -5.44 -13.40
C ASP A 399 6.78 -4.22 -13.36
N ILE A 400 8.05 -4.42 -12.98
CA ILE A 400 9.02 -3.33 -12.86
C ILE A 400 10.19 -3.60 -13.78
N LEU A 401 10.50 -2.64 -14.66
CA LEU A 401 11.68 -2.64 -15.51
C LEU A 401 12.61 -1.49 -15.13
N HIS A 402 13.88 -1.80 -14.96
CA HIS A 402 14.89 -0.79 -14.68
C HIS A 402 15.48 -0.26 -16.00
N THR A 403 15.48 1.06 -16.14
CA THR A 403 15.85 1.78 -17.36
C THR A 403 17.36 2.14 -17.40
N GLY A 404 18.01 2.23 -16.23
CA GLY A 404 19.43 2.60 -16.09
C GLY A 404 20.42 1.43 -16.12
N GLY A 405 21.01 1.17 -17.29
CA GLY A 405 22.26 0.39 -17.47
C GLY A 405 22.23 -1.08 -17.01
N PRO A 406 23.32 -1.86 -17.20
CA PRO A 406 23.35 -3.26 -16.81
C PRO A 406 22.96 -3.36 -15.34
N ALA A 407 21.85 -4.07 -15.09
CA ALA A 407 21.16 -4.19 -13.81
C ALA A 407 22.15 -4.02 -12.66
N ARG A 408 22.10 -2.88 -11.94
CA ARG A 408 23.03 -2.57 -10.85
C ARG A 408 23.16 -3.84 -10.01
N PRO A 409 24.31 -4.53 -10.05
CA PRO A 409 24.41 -5.78 -9.33
C PRO A 409 24.33 -5.39 -7.84
N SER A 410 23.36 -5.96 -7.11
CA SER A 410 23.33 -6.03 -5.63
C SER A 410 22.81 -4.89 -4.75
N GLY A 411 21.96 -4.00 -5.26
CA GLY A 411 20.86 -3.60 -4.38
C GLY A 411 19.92 -4.80 -4.24
N PRO A 412 19.09 -4.93 -3.18
CA PRO A 412 17.74 -5.39 -3.47
C PRO A 412 17.28 -4.45 -4.58
N ALA A 413 17.15 -4.97 -5.80
CA ALA A 413 16.41 -4.28 -6.84
C ALA A 413 15.14 -3.77 -6.17
N THR A 414 14.65 -2.60 -6.56
CA THR A 414 13.33 -2.21 -6.06
C THR A 414 12.35 -3.15 -6.73
N ASP A 415 12.23 -4.34 -6.17
CA ASP A 415 11.30 -5.36 -6.59
C ASP A 415 9.89 -4.81 -6.40
N ALA A 416 8.93 -5.47 -7.03
CA ALA A 416 7.52 -5.07 -6.96
C ALA A 416 7.07 -4.89 -5.51
N GLU A 417 7.59 -5.72 -4.59
CA GLU A 417 7.29 -5.65 -3.15
C GLU A 417 7.83 -4.38 -2.49
N SER A 418 9.08 -4.00 -2.78
CA SER A 418 9.70 -2.79 -2.27
C SER A 418 9.02 -1.53 -2.80
N LEU A 419 8.67 -1.50 -4.10
CA LEU A 419 7.90 -0.39 -4.67
C LEU A 419 6.51 -0.32 -4.04
N ARG A 420 5.82 -1.46 -3.94
CA ARG A 420 4.50 -1.55 -3.29
C ARG A 420 4.51 -1.02 -1.88
N SER A 421 5.48 -1.47 -1.06
CA SER A 421 5.64 -0.97 0.30
C SER A 421 5.82 0.54 0.33
N LEU A 422 6.69 1.08 -0.53
CA LEU A 422 6.99 2.50 -0.56
C LEU A 422 5.81 3.35 -1.08
N VAL A 423 5.06 2.86 -2.06
CA VAL A 423 3.87 3.54 -2.57
C VAL A 423 2.80 3.59 -1.48
N ASN A 424 2.55 2.49 -0.77
CA ASN A 424 1.63 2.46 0.38
C ASN A 424 2.07 3.44 1.47
N ASP A 425 3.36 3.44 1.82
CA ASP A 425 3.93 4.36 2.79
C ASP A 425 3.83 5.82 2.33
N ARG A 426 3.99 6.08 1.03
CA ARG A 426 3.86 7.42 0.45
C ARG A 426 2.42 7.88 0.39
N GLN A 427 1.46 7.00 0.15
CA GLN A 427 0.04 7.35 0.23
C GLN A 427 -0.31 7.85 1.63
N LEU A 428 0.28 7.29 2.69
CA LEU A 428 0.13 7.83 4.04
C LEU A 428 0.57 9.30 4.09
N VAL A 429 1.74 9.62 3.56
CA VAL A 429 2.29 10.99 3.53
C VAL A 429 1.39 11.93 2.72
N ILE A 430 0.95 11.51 1.53
CA ILE A 430 0.04 12.27 0.66
C ILE A 430 -1.26 12.57 1.40
N TRP A 431 -1.85 11.55 2.04
CA TRP A 431 -3.08 11.70 2.81
C TRP A 431 -2.99 12.79 3.88
N ARG A 432 -1.87 12.89 4.62
CA ARG A 432 -1.67 13.96 5.62
C ARG A 432 -1.64 15.35 4.96
N GLY A 433 -1.01 15.47 3.80
CA GLY A 433 -1.02 16.72 3.03
C GLY A 433 -2.43 17.13 2.57
N LEU A 434 -3.21 16.16 2.09
CA LEU A 434 -4.60 16.39 1.67
C LEU A 434 -5.49 16.80 2.85
N LEU A 435 -5.38 16.13 4.00
CA LEU A 435 -6.13 16.48 5.21
C LEU A 435 -5.80 17.89 5.71
N ASP A 436 -4.52 18.28 5.75
CA ASP A 436 -4.09 19.64 6.11
C ASP A 436 -4.72 20.71 5.22
N THR A 437 -4.95 20.36 3.95
CA THR A 437 -5.47 21.27 2.92
C THR A 437 -6.98 21.33 2.92
N GLU A 438 -7.64 20.18 2.98
CA GLU A 438 -9.10 20.06 2.77
C GLU A 438 -9.90 20.03 4.06
N VAL A 439 -9.39 19.42 5.12
CA VAL A 439 -10.06 19.38 6.43
C VAL A 439 -9.71 20.62 7.24
N PHE A 440 -8.42 20.96 7.31
CA PHE A 440 -7.94 22.02 8.20
C PHE A 440 -7.69 23.37 7.51
N ARG A 441 -7.75 23.43 6.18
CA ARG A 441 -7.59 24.67 5.39
C ARG A 441 -6.30 25.44 5.69
N LEU A 442 -5.20 24.72 5.98
CA LEU A 442 -3.93 25.32 6.42
C LEU A 442 -3.02 25.77 5.28
N GLN A 443 -3.33 25.35 4.06
CA GLN A 443 -2.54 25.63 2.87
C GLN A 443 -3.43 25.58 1.62
N SER A 444 -2.92 26.11 0.51
CA SER A 444 -3.56 25.95 -0.81
C SER A 444 -3.21 24.58 -1.41
N ARG A 445 -3.91 24.21 -2.49
CA ARG A 445 -3.63 22.96 -3.22
C ARG A 445 -2.23 22.97 -3.84
N GLU A 446 -1.78 24.11 -4.35
CA GLU A 446 -0.43 24.34 -4.89
C GLU A 446 0.62 24.09 -3.81
N GLU A 447 0.42 24.69 -2.63
CA GLU A 447 1.34 24.55 -1.51
C GLU A 447 1.39 23.12 -0.97
N CYS A 448 0.25 22.42 -0.97
CA CYS A 448 0.18 21.00 -0.62
C CYS A 448 1.06 20.16 -1.55
N VAL A 449 0.87 20.25 -2.87
CA VAL A 449 1.67 19.51 -3.87
C VAL A 449 3.15 19.84 -3.77
N ARG A 450 3.48 21.12 -3.58
CA ARG A 450 4.86 21.57 -3.35
C ARG A 450 5.46 20.94 -2.08
N ARG A 451 4.72 20.90 -0.96
CA ARG A 451 5.19 20.29 0.30
C ARG A 451 5.22 18.77 0.25
N LEU A 452 4.44 18.13 -0.61
CA LEU A 452 4.57 16.69 -0.89
C LEU A 452 5.81 16.37 -1.74
N GLY A 453 6.53 17.40 -2.21
CA GLY A 453 7.69 17.24 -3.09
C GLY A 453 7.28 16.66 -4.45
N LEU A 454 6.04 16.90 -4.88
CA LEU A 454 5.53 16.41 -6.14
C LEU A 454 5.81 17.42 -7.25
N SER A 455 6.66 17.05 -8.20
CA SER A 455 6.89 17.81 -9.42
C SER A 455 5.83 17.50 -10.48
N MET A 456 5.47 18.51 -11.27
CA MET A 456 4.54 18.40 -12.40
C MET A 456 5.27 18.84 -13.67
N ALA A 457 4.93 18.23 -14.80
CA ALA A 457 5.46 18.62 -16.10
C ALA A 457 4.85 19.97 -16.55
N GLU A 458 3.52 20.08 -16.45
CA GLU A 458 2.78 21.32 -16.74
C GLU A 458 2.06 21.82 -15.48
N PRO A 459 2.27 23.07 -15.03
CA PRO A 459 1.57 23.63 -13.87
C PRO A 459 0.04 23.63 -14.00
N GLY A 460 -0.48 23.67 -15.24
CA GLY A 460 -1.92 23.63 -15.53
C GLY A 460 -2.60 22.31 -15.18
N ASP A 461 -1.83 21.23 -15.02
CA ASP A 461 -2.36 19.91 -14.63
C ASP A 461 -2.67 19.80 -13.13
N LEU A 462 -2.23 20.77 -12.33
CA LEU A 462 -2.36 20.74 -10.88
C LEU A 462 -3.80 20.49 -10.40
N PRO A 463 -4.84 21.21 -10.87
CA PRO A 463 -6.20 20.99 -10.39
C PRO A 463 -6.66 19.55 -10.65
N TYR A 464 -6.36 19.03 -11.84
CA TYR A 464 -6.74 17.67 -12.21
C TYR A 464 -6.02 16.62 -11.36
N LEU A 465 -4.69 16.70 -11.26
CA LEU A 465 -3.87 15.80 -10.45
C LEU A 465 -4.30 15.81 -8.99
N TYR A 466 -4.53 17.00 -8.44
CA TYR A 466 -4.98 17.17 -7.08
C TYR A 466 -6.36 16.56 -6.85
N ASP A 467 -7.32 16.83 -7.73
CA ASP A 467 -8.67 16.25 -7.65
C ASP A 467 -8.65 14.72 -7.76
N ARG A 468 -7.68 14.15 -8.49
CA ARG A 468 -7.45 12.69 -8.51
C ARG A 468 -6.84 12.16 -7.22
N MET A 469 -5.90 12.89 -6.61
CA MET A 469 -5.36 12.50 -5.29
C MET A 469 -6.45 12.50 -4.22
N LEU A 470 -7.47 13.38 -4.32
CA LEU A 470 -8.64 13.34 -3.42
C LEU A 470 -9.49 12.07 -3.56
N SER A 471 -9.39 11.35 -4.68
CA SER A 471 -10.11 10.09 -4.90
C SER A 471 -9.35 8.86 -4.44
N PHE A 472 -8.14 9.03 -3.87
CA PHE A 472 -7.45 7.91 -3.25
C PHE A 472 -8.25 7.37 -2.08
N ALA A 473 -8.37 6.05 -2.03
CA ALA A 473 -8.82 5.37 -0.83
C ALA A 473 -7.91 5.76 0.33
N VAL A 474 -8.49 5.84 1.53
CA VAL A 474 -7.70 6.10 2.73
C VAL A 474 -6.65 4.99 2.83
N PRO A 475 -5.36 5.33 2.89
CA PRO A 475 -4.29 4.34 2.92
C PRO A 475 -4.46 3.41 4.12
N ASN A 476 -4.18 2.12 3.92
CA ASN A 476 -4.06 1.17 5.02
C ASN A 476 -2.68 1.33 5.65
N GLY A 477 -2.63 2.05 6.77
CA GLY A 477 -1.40 2.30 7.50
C GLY A 477 -0.92 1.06 8.23
N ARG A 478 0.41 0.91 8.26
CA ARG A 478 1.06 -0.08 9.10
C ARG A 478 1.24 0.52 10.48
N MET A 479 0.66 -0.13 11.48
CA MET A 479 0.94 0.24 12.86
C MET A 479 2.44 0.05 13.14
N SER A 480 3.05 1.09 13.70
CA SER A 480 4.42 1.06 14.15
C SER A 480 4.46 1.23 15.65
N ARG A 481 5.40 0.54 16.31
CA ARG A 481 5.77 0.85 17.70
C ARG A 481 6.20 2.31 17.90
N GLN A 482 6.61 2.98 16.82
CA GLN A 482 6.99 4.40 16.78
C GLN A 482 5.82 5.33 16.43
N ALA A 483 4.60 4.81 16.24
CA ALA A 483 3.43 5.63 15.95
C ALA A 483 3.12 6.56 17.12
N LEU A 484 2.68 7.77 16.81
CA LEU A 484 2.25 8.77 17.78
C LEU A 484 0.77 8.56 18.12
N VAL A 485 0.46 8.30 19.37
CA VAL A 485 -0.91 8.19 19.89
C VAL A 485 -1.34 9.55 20.46
N THR A 486 -2.46 10.06 19.96
CA THR A 486 -3.08 11.35 20.33
C THR A 486 -4.60 11.21 20.41
N GLY A 487 -5.28 12.24 20.92
CA GLY A 487 -6.72 12.27 21.16
C GLY A 487 -7.09 11.86 22.58
N VAL A 488 -8.16 11.10 22.69
CA VAL A 488 -8.70 10.60 23.95
C VAL A 488 -8.67 9.08 23.91
N VAL A 489 -8.11 8.45 24.94
CA VAL A 489 -8.29 7.01 25.20
C VAL A 489 -9.51 6.88 26.11
N PRO A 490 -10.68 6.48 25.58
CA PRO A 490 -11.85 6.29 26.41
C PRO A 490 -11.66 5.02 27.26
N LEU A 491 -11.93 5.12 28.56
CA LEU A 491 -11.83 4.02 29.51
C LEU A 491 -13.22 3.73 30.09
N PRO A 492 -13.71 2.47 30.04
CA PRO A 492 -15.03 2.16 30.56
C PRO A 492 -15.07 2.27 32.08
N GLU A 493 -16.07 2.98 32.54
CA GLU A 493 -16.44 3.11 33.95
C GLU A 493 -17.53 2.09 34.28
N THR A 494 -17.27 1.23 35.27
CA THR A 494 -18.25 0.24 35.74
C THR A 494 -19.34 0.91 36.58
N GLY A 495 -20.44 0.19 36.84
CA GLY A 495 -21.52 0.69 37.71
C GLY A 495 -21.08 1.05 39.14
N GLU A 496 -19.92 0.56 39.58
CA GLU A 496 -19.33 0.87 40.89
C GLU A 496 -18.38 2.09 40.86
N GLY A 497 -18.28 2.80 39.73
CA GLY A 497 -17.34 3.92 39.56
C GLY A 497 -15.88 3.47 39.43
N LYS A 498 -15.64 2.17 39.16
CA LYS A 498 -14.29 1.65 38.88
C LYS A 498 -13.97 1.81 37.41
N ILE A 499 -12.70 2.03 37.09
CA ILE A 499 -12.25 2.23 35.72
C ILE A 499 -11.34 1.08 35.34
N LEU A 500 -11.55 0.53 34.14
CA LEU A 500 -10.74 -0.54 33.59
C LEU A 500 -9.68 0.02 32.65
N ILE A 501 -8.45 -0.47 32.80
CA ILE A 501 -7.29 -0.07 32.00
C ILE A 501 -6.65 -1.30 31.35
N PRO A 502 -6.26 -1.26 30.07
CA PRO A 502 -5.50 -2.34 29.43
C PRO A 502 -4.12 -2.57 30.05
N MET A 503 -3.74 -3.84 30.27
CA MET A 503 -2.43 -4.27 30.78
C MET A 503 -1.34 -4.28 29.67
N PRO A 504 -0.03 -4.23 30.02
CA PRO A 504 1.05 -3.96 29.07
C PRO A 504 1.64 -5.22 28.42
N ASP A 505 1.32 -6.39 28.95
CA ASP A 505 1.61 -7.72 28.38
C ASP A 505 0.70 -8.05 27.19
N TYR A 506 -0.11 -7.07 26.76
CA TYR A 506 -0.85 -7.12 25.52
C TYR A 506 0.09 -7.37 24.33
N SER A 507 0.12 -8.62 23.87
CA SER A 507 0.70 -8.99 22.59
C SER A 507 -0.44 -9.06 21.57
N GLY A 508 -0.42 -8.16 20.58
CA GLY A 508 -1.39 -8.15 19.47
C GLY A 508 -1.41 -9.42 18.61
N SER A 509 -0.54 -10.40 18.91
CA SER A 509 -0.52 -11.70 18.24
C SER A 509 -1.71 -12.59 18.56
N GLN A 510 -2.49 -12.30 19.60
CA GLN A 510 -3.77 -12.97 19.84
C GLN A 510 -4.91 -11.98 19.60
N PRO A 511 -5.73 -12.18 18.55
CA PRO A 511 -6.99 -11.46 18.41
C PRO A 511 -7.81 -11.52 19.70
N VAL A 512 -8.57 -10.48 20.05
CA VAL A 512 -9.46 -10.49 21.24
C VAL A 512 -10.50 -11.58 21.11
N ASP A 513 -10.85 -11.94 19.88
CA ASP A 513 -11.70 -13.08 19.62
C ASP A 513 -11.01 -14.40 20.01
N GLY A 514 -9.69 -14.57 19.92
CA GLY A 514 -9.08 -15.91 20.05
C GLY A 514 -9.75 -16.96 19.15
N GLY A 515 -10.34 -16.53 18.02
CA GLY A 515 -11.25 -17.32 17.18
C GLY A 515 -12.73 -17.32 17.62
N ARG A 516 -13.17 -16.43 18.52
CA ARG A 516 -14.56 -16.32 18.97
C ARG A 516 -15.49 -15.86 17.83
N PRO A 517 -16.75 -16.28 17.87
CA PRO A 517 -17.74 -15.87 16.88
C PRO A 517 -18.05 -14.38 17.01
N VAL A 518 -17.73 -13.63 15.96
CA VAL A 518 -18.28 -12.30 15.71
C VAL A 518 -19.64 -12.48 15.05
N ARG A 519 -20.66 -11.75 15.51
CA ARG A 519 -21.98 -11.74 14.86
C ARG A 519 -22.11 -10.48 14.02
N VAL A 520 -22.18 -10.63 12.70
CA VAL A 520 -22.60 -9.55 11.79
C VAL A 520 -24.05 -9.18 12.13
N ILE A 521 -24.28 -7.91 12.50
CA ILE A 521 -25.59 -7.39 12.88
C ILE A 521 -26.16 -6.40 11.86
N GLY A 522 -25.39 -6.01 10.85
CA GLY A 522 -25.89 -5.24 9.71
C GLY A 522 -24.80 -4.64 8.84
N THR A 523 -25.23 -3.73 7.96
CA THR A 523 -24.40 -2.94 7.05
C THR A 523 -24.74 -1.48 7.23
N LEU A 524 -23.74 -0.62 7.34
CA LEU A 524 -23.87 0.82 7.39
C LEU A 524 -23.04 1.42 6.26
N ASP A 525 -23.54 2.44 5.54
CA ASP A 525 -22.77 3.12 4.49
C ASP A 525 -21.68 3.99 5.13
N GLY A 526 -20.53 3.38 5.38
CA GLY A 526 -19.37 4.02 5.98
C GLY A 526 -18.47 4.76 4.99
N TRP A 527 -18.71 4.61 3.68
CA TRP A 527 -17.76 5.07 2.65
C TRP A 527 -17.58 6.59 2.69
N GLY A 528 -18.65 7.34 2.98
CA GLY A 528 -18.60 8.79 3.19
C GLY A 528 -17.67 9.22 4.35
N GLY A 529 -17.41 8.34 5.32
CA GLY A 529 -16.52 8.62 6.46
C GLY A 529 -15.03 8.53 6.11
N LEU A 530 -14.69 7.94 4.96
CA LEU A 530 -13.32 7.79 4.46
C LEU A 530 -13.09 8.57 3.16
N ASN A 531 -14.15 9.07 2.53
CA ASN A 531 -14.06 9.81 1.27
C ASN A 531 -13.88 11.32 1.51
N LEU A 532 -12.66 11.83 1.24
CA LEU A 532 -12.35 13.25 1.41
C LEU A 532 -13.17 14.15 0.48
N ARG A 533 -13.52 13.68 -0.73
CA ARG A 533 -14.36 14.45 -1.66
C ARG A 533 -15.79 14.61 -1.12
N GLY A 534 -16.39 13.51 -0.66
CA GLY A 534 -17.71 13.54 -0.03
C GLY A 534 -17.73 14.49 1.17
N TYR A 535 -16.69 14.43 2.00
CA TYR A 535 -16.54 15.36 3.11
C TYR A 535 -16.46 16.84 2.67
N ILE A 536 -15.69 17.17 1.63
CA ILE A 536 -15.58 18.55 1.12
C ILE A 536 -16.94 19.06 0.64
N GLU A 537 -17.66 18.26 -0.13
CA GLU A 537 -18.98 18.60 -0.67
C GLU A 537 -19.98 18.88 0.46
N GLU A 538 -19.96 18.07 1.52
CA GLU A 538 -20.86 18.22 2.65
C GLU A 538 -20.44 19.34 3.63
N GLN A 539 -19.15 19.59 3.83
CA GLN A 539 -18.65 20.64 4.74
C GLN A 539 -18.86 22.05 4.24
N GLN A 540 -18.93 22.26 2.93
CA GLN A 540 -19.28 23.57 2.37
C GLN A 540 -20.60 24.11 2.93
N ALA A 541 -21.46 23.23 3.48
CA ALA A 541 -22.70 23.61 4.17
C ALA A 541 -22.58 23.74 5.70
N ALA A 542 -21.58 23.14 6.36
CA ALA A 542 -21.60 22.87 7.82
C ALA A 542 -20.58 23.66 8.66
N GLY A 543 -19.68 24.44 8.05
CA GLY A 543 -18.69 25.27 8.76
C GLY A 543 -17.35 24.58 9.01
N SER A 544 -16.57 25.04 10.00
CA SER A 544 -15.28 24.41 10.34
C SER A 544 -15.49 23.10 11.12
N PRO A 545 -14.66 22.05 10.88
CA PRO A 545 -14.79 20.82 11.64
C PRO A 545 -14.54 21.03 13.13
N ASP A 546 -15.40 20.45 13.96
CA ASP A 546 -15.14 20.34 15.40
C ASP A 546 -14.04 19.30 15.64
N ALA A 547 -12.86 19.78 16.00
CA ALA A 547 -11.71 18.94 16.30
C ALA A 547 -11.68 18.43 17.75
N THR A 548 -12.74 18.61 18.53
CA THR A 548 -12.75 18.21 19.95
C THR A 548 -12.68 16.69 20.08
N PRO A 549 -11.63 16.14 20.73
CA PRO A 549 -11.40 14.69 20.84
C PRO A 549 -12.37 13.94 21.74
N TYR A 550 -13.17 14.67 22.53
CA TYR A 550 -14.23 14.10 23.34
C TYR A 550 -15.42 15.05 23.34
N TRP A 551 -16.61 14.51 23.12
CA TRP A 551 -17.84 15.28 23.13
C TRP A 551 -18.95 14.52 23.85
N ARG A 552 -19.80 15.28 24.53
CA ARG A 552 -21.02 14.80 25.18
C ARG A 552 -22.20 15.55 24.62
N LEU A 553 -23.31 14.84 24.43
CA LEU A 553 -24.56 15.44 24.01
C LEU A 553 -25.29 15.91 25.28
N THR A 554 -25.54 17.21 25.37
CA THR A 554 -26.15 17.85 26.54
C THR A 554 -27.66 17.62 26.62
N ASP A 555 -28.31 17.34 25.50
CA ASP A 555 -29.76 17.18 25.40
C ASP A 555 -30.19 15.72 25.63
N LEU A 556 -29.97 15.22 26.86
CA LEU A 556 -30.40 13.88 27.27
C LEU A 556 -31.85 13.84 27.78
N ASN A 557 -32.58 14.96 27.77
CA ASN A 557 -33.92 15.10 28.36
C ASN A 557 -35.03 14.25 27.70
N ALA A 558 -34.70 13.41 26.71
CA ALA A 558 -35.64 12.53 26.03
C ALA A 558 -35.09 11.12 25.75
N THR A 559 -34.11 10.63 26.53
CA THR A 559 -33.69 9.22 26.39
C THR A 559 -34.82 8.33 26.91
N GLY A 560 -35.64 7.82 25.99
CA GLY A 560 -36.58 6.74 26.27
C GLY A 560 -35.84 5.48 26.78
N THR A 561 -36.52 4.35 26.86
CA THR A 561 -35.99 3.06 27.36
C THR A 561 -34.82 2.46 26.55
N ARG A 562 -34.20 3.20 25.62
CA ARG A 562 -33.08 2.74 24.79
C ARG A 562 -31.77 2.81 25.56
N GLN A 563 -30.92 1.81 25.36
CA GLN A 563 -29.57 1.76 25.91
C GLN A 563 -28.73 2.94 25.39
N THR A 564 -27.94 3.52 26.28
CA THR A 564 -26.99 4.58 25.95
C THR A 564 -25.72 3.99 25.33
N CYS A 565 -25.11 4.70 24.38
CA CYS A 565 -23.84 4.26 23.80
C CYS A 565 -22.78 5.36 23.70
N HIS A 566 -21.54 4.92 23.83
CA HIS A 566 -20.35 5.72 23.52
C HIS A 566 -19.78 5.29 22.18
N VAL A 567 -19.47 6.26 21.31
CA VAL A 567 -18.79 5.99 20.04
C VAL A 567 -17.31 6.32 20.17
N ALA A 568 -16.45 5.30 20.10
CA ALA A 568 -15.00 5.43 20.15
C ALA A 568 -14.42 5.30 18.73
N VAL A 569 -13.97 6.42 18.17
CA VAL A 569 -13.33 6.44 16.84
C VAL A 569 -11.85 6.11 16.97
N VAL A 570 -11.35 5.18 16.15
CA VAL A 570 -9.91 4.87 16.03
C VAL A 570 -9.46 5.17 14.61
N ALA A 571 -8.42 6.00 14.47
CA ALA A 571 -7.93 6.49 13.18
C ALA A 571 -6.40 6.49 13.10
N GLU A 572 -5.85 6.63 11.89
CA GLU A 572 -4.40 6.65 11.63
C GLU A 572 -3.75 8.02 11.75
N CYS A 573 -4.50 9.08 11.95
CA CYS A 573 -3.98 10.40 12.26
C CYS A 573 -5.11 11.27 12.79
N GLU A 574 -4.78 12.43 13.36
CA GLU A 574 -5.80 13.33 13.91
C GLU A 574 -6.73 13.88 12.82
N GLY A 575 -6.24 14.13 11.60
CA GLY A 575 -7.09 14.56 10.50
C GLY A 575 -8.13 13.52 10.09
N GLU A 576 -7.74 12.25 10.06
CA GLU A 576 -8.66 11.13 9.82
C GLU A 576 -9.62 10.93 11.00
N ALA A 577 -9.14 11.10 12.24
CA ALA A 577 -9.98 11.03 13.43
C ALA A 577 -11.09 12.10 13.42
N VAL A 578 -10.74 13.34 13.05
CA VAL A 578 -11.69 14.46 12.92
C VAL A 578 -12.66 14.22 11.77
N LEU A 579 -12.19 13.70 10.64
CA LEU A 579 -13.01 13.31 9.48
C LEU A 579 -14.07 12.27 9.89
N ILE A 580 -13.64 11.16 10.49
CA ILE A 580 -14.53 10.07 10.91
C ILE A 580 -15.47 10.54 12.04
N SER A 581 -14.98 11.29 13.02
CA SER A 581 -15.83 11.80 14.11
C SER A 581 -16.91 12.77 13.59
N SER A 582 -16.56 13.61 12.62
CA SER A 582 -17.52 14.48 11.94
C SER A 582 -18.56 13.67 11.16
N TRP A 583 -18.14 12.59 10.49
CA TRP A 583 -19.05 11.67 9.82
C TRP A 583 -20.01 10.99 10.81
N VAL A 584 -19.51 10.46 11.94
CA VAL A 584 -20.30 9.83 13.01
C VAL A 584 -21.37 10.78 13.54
N ARG A 585 -21.02 12.04 13.79
CA ARG A 585 -21.98 13.03 14.32
C ARG A 585 -23.12 13.32 13.34
N ARG A 586 -22.82 13.39 12.04
CA ARG A 586 -23.81 13.66 10.98
C ARG A 586 -24.71 12.45 10.74
N HIS A 587 -24.14 11.25 10.78
CA HIS A 587 -24.86 9.99 10.59
C HIS A 587 -25.37 9.38 11.90
N ARG A 588 -25.39 10.16 12.99
CA ARG A 588 -25.80 9.71 14.32
C ARG A 588 -27.19 9.08 14.31
N ALA A 589 -28.17 9.73 13.66
CA ALA A 589 -29.55 9.26 13.66
C ALA A 589 -29.69 7.90 12.95
N GLU A 590 -28.92 7.67 11.89
CA GLU A 590 -28.85 6.39 11.19
C GLU A 590 -28.22 5.31 12.07
N LEU A 591 -27.08 5.63 12.69
CA LEU A 591 -26.40 4.74 13.63
C LEU A 591 -27.31 4.34 14.80
N GLU A 592 -27.99 5.30 15.42
CA GLU A 592 -28.95 5.08 16.51
C GLU A 592 -30.13 4.21 16.07
N LYS A 593 -30.67 4.45 14.87
CA LYS A 593 -31.78 3.67 14.29
C LYS A 593 -31.36 2.23 14.03
N GLN A 594 -30.20 2.03 13.40
CA GLN A 594 -29.71 0.73 13.00
C GLN A 594 -29.33 -0.14 14.22
N LEU A 595 -28.63 0.44 15.18
CA LEU A 595 -28.17 -0.27 16.37
C LEU A 595 -29.22 -0.33 17.48
N ARG A 596 -30.31 0.45 17.36
CA ARG A 596 -31.34 0.64 18.40
C ARG A 596 -30.77 1.18 19.72
N LEU A 597 -29.80 2.07 19.61
CA LEU A 597 -29.08 2.71 20.73
C LEU A 597 -29.34 4.22 20.74
N THR A 598 -28.94 4.89 21.82
CA THR A 598 -28.87 6.35 21.90
C THR A 598 -27.42 6.77 22.11
N VAL A 599 -26.83 7.48 21.15
CA VAL A 599 -25.46 8.00 21.28
C VAL A 599 -25.49 9.13 22.31
N VAL A 600 -24.71 9.00 23.40
CA VAL A 600 -24.65 10.01 24.47
C VAL A 600 -23.31 10.75 24.48
N SER A 601 -22.27 10.13 23.94
CA SER A 601 -20.93 10.72 23.84
C SER A 601 -20.12 10.06 22.74
N GLY A 602 -19.07 10.74 22.32
CA GLY A 602 -18.07 10.16 21.43
C GLY A 602 -16.67 10.65 21.73
N SER A 603 -15.70 9.85 21.34
CA SER A 603 -14.28 10.16 21.45
C SER A 603 -13.56 9.77 20.17
N TRP A 604 -12.34 10.28 19.99
CA TRP A 604 -11.44 9.74 18.98
C TRP A 604 -10.03 9.55 19.51
N THR A 605 -9.39 8.47 19.09
CA THR A 605 -7.96 8.16 19.30
C THR A 605 -7.29 8.06 17.94
N ALA A 606 -6.20 8.81 17.74
CA ALA A 606 -5.39 8.75 16.54
C ALA A 606 -4.08 8.01 16.82
N VAL A 607 -3.69 7.07 15.96
CA VAL A 607 -2.46 6.29 16.02
C VAL A 607 -1.64 6.58 14.77
N ASP A 608 -0.80 7.61 14.82
CA ASP A 608 -0.13 8.18 13.65
C ASP A 608 1.26 7.60 13.39
N PRO A 609 1.44 6.70 12.41
CA PRO A 609 2.76 6.18 12.06
C PRO A 609 3.66 7.27 11.44
N VAL A 610 3.09 8.38 10.97
CA VAL A 610 3.79 9.45 10.26
C VAL A 610 3.22 10.83 10.67
N PRO A 611 3.54 11.34 11.88
CA PRO A 611 2.92 12.55 12.44
C PRO A 611 3.52 13.83 11.85
N VAL A 612 3.29 14.01 10.55
CA VAL A 612 3.77 15.13 9.73
C VAL A 612 2.70 16.14 9.39
N GLY A 613 1.43 15.74 9.49
CA GLY A 613 0.28 16.61 9.32
C GLY A 613 0.09 17.55 10.50
N HIS A 614 -0.95 18.36 10.41
CA HIS A 614 -1.49 19.14 11.50
C HIS A 614 -2.00 18.20 12.60
N LEU A 615 -1.72 18.60 13.84
CA LEU A 615 -2.20 17.92 15.03
C LEU A 615 -3.12 18.91 15.76
N PRO A 616 -4.40 19.02 15.37
CA PRO A 616 -5.33 19.98 15.96
C PRO A 616 -5.45 19.82 17.49
N HIS A 617 -5.34 18.60 18.00
CA HIS A 617 -5.24 18.34 19.43
C HIS A 617 -3.78 18.21 19.85
N GLY A 618 -3.00 17.32 19.24
CA GLY A 618 -1.58 17.09 19.54
C GLY A 618 -1.29 16.53 20.93
N ARG A 619 -2.32 16.13 21.68
CA ARG A 619 -2.23 15.68 23.07
C ARG A 619 -2.88 14.32 23.23
N LEU A 620 -2.63 13.65 24.34
CA LEU A 620 -3.28 12.39 24.70
C LEU A 620 -3.80 12.48 26.12
N ARG A 621 -5.06 12.15 26.34
CA ARG A 621 -5.65 12.02 27.68
C ARG A 621 -6.46 10.75 27.79
N ALA A 622 -6.55 10.18 28.99
CA ALA A 622 -7.59 9.20 29.27
C ALA A 622 -8.87 9.89 29.74
N GLN A 623 -10.01 9.34 29.36
CA GLN A 623 -11.31 9.83 29.77
C GLN A 623 -12.16 8.65 30.26
N PRO A 624 -12.58 8.64 31.53
CA PRO A 624 -13.59 7.70 31.99
C PRO A 624 -14.91 7.98 31.28
N VAL A 625 -15.55 6.91 30.81
CA VAL A 625 -16.81 6.98 30.08
C VAL A 625 -17.76 5.92 30.62
N ARG A 626 -18.94 6.37 31.01
CA ARG A 626 -20.08 5.53 31.35
C ARG A 626 -21.04 5.47 30.17
N ALA A 627 -21.31 4.26 29.68
CA ALA A 627 -22.29 3.97 28.63
C ALA A 627 -22.71 2.50 28.73
N ASP A 628 -23.94 2.18 28.33
CA ASP A 628 -24.46 0.80 28.36
C ASP A 628 -23.86 -0.06 27.24
N VAL A 629 -23.54 0.56 26.10
CA VAL A 629 -22.97 -0.10 24.91
C VAL A 629 -21.82 0.75 24.35
N TRP A 630 -20.82 0.11 23.77
CA TRP A 630 -19.72 0.80 23.10
C TRP A 630 -19.70 0.46 21.62
N VAL A 631 -19.49 1.47 20.79
CA VAL A 631 -19.35 1.34 19.34
C VAL A 631 -17.96 1.81 18.96
N VAL A 632 -17.09 0.90 18.52
CA VAL A 632 -15.75 1.19 18.04
C VAL A 632 -15.80 1.36 16.52
N VAL A 633 -15.46 2.55 16.03
CA VAL A 633 -15.59 2.92 14.62
C VAL A 633 -14.20 3.22 14.04
N GLY A 634 -13.89 2.66 12.87
CA GLY A 634 -12.64 2.94 12.17
C GLY A 634 -12.53 2.16 10.88
N LYS A 635 -11.34 2.10 10.29
CA LYS A 635 -11.04 1.14 9.21
C LYS A 635 -10.93 -0.26 9.80
N SER A 636 -11.30 -1.29 9.04
CA SER A 636 -11.22 -2.71 9.42
C SER A 636 -9.87 -3.06 10.02
N GLY A 637 -8.78 -2.67 9.34
CA GLY A 637 -7.41 -2.88 9.79
C GLY A 637 -7.07 -2.16 11.10
N LEU A 638 -7.76 -1.08 11.45
CA LEU A 638 -7.56 -0.36 12.72
C LEU A 638 -8.48 -0.84 13.84
N VAL A 639 -9.72 -1.17 13.51
CA VAL A 639 -10.64 -1.79 14.47
C VAL A 639 -10.07 -3.14 14.92
N ALA A 640 -9.45 -3.86 13.99
CA ALA A 640 -8.77 -5.12 14.25
C ALA A 640 -7.32 -4.98 14.76
N ASN A 641 -6.76 -3.76 14.86
CA ASN A 641 -5.39 -3.56 15.36
C ASN A 641 -5.31 -3.59 16.89
N ASP A 642 -4.08 -3.51 17.42
CA ASP A 642 -3.85 -3.55 18.86
C ASP A 642 -4.61 -2.50 19.69
N VAL A 643 -4.84 -1.28 19.17
CA VAL A 643 -5.55 -0.22 19.91
C VAL A 643 -7.06 -0.44 19.86
N GLY A 644 -7.63 -0.71 18.68
CA GLY A 644 -9.05 -1.03 18.53
C GLY A 644 -9.42 -2.28 19.32
N GLN A 645 -8.60 -3.32 19.23
CA GLN A 645 -8.74 -4.55 19.98
C GLN A 645 -8.56 -4.34 21.49
N ALA A 646 -7.56 -3.57 21.94
CA ALA A 646 -7.44 -3.24 23.36
C ALA A 646 -8.68 -2.51 23.89
N LEU A 647 -9.26 -1.57 23.12
CA LEU A 647 -10.52 -0.91 23.50
C LEU A 647 -11.68 -1.90 23.59
N CYS A 648 -11.90 -2.71 22.54
CA CYS A 648 -12.94 -3.74 22.54
C CYS A 648 -12.79 -4.70 23.72
N ARG A 649 -11.56 -5.12 24.04
CA ARG A 649 -11.26 -6.02 25.14
C ARG A 649 -11.55 -5.40 26.50
N VAL A 650 -11.16 -4.13 26.71
CA VAL A 650 -11.37 -3.45 27.99
C VAL A 650 -12.87 -3.19 28.23
N VAL A 651 -13.63 -2.84 27.19
CA VAL A 651 -15.09 -2.77 27.23
C VAL A 651 -15.69 -4.13 27.58
N TYR A 652 -15.19 -5.17 26.93
CA TYR A 652 -15.67 -6.52 27.15
C TYR A 652 -15.37 -7.04 28.58
N GLU A 653 -14.18 -6.77 29.12
CA GLU A 653 -13.82 -7.08 30.50
C GLU A 653 -14.63 -6.25 31.51
N ALA A 654 -15.14 -5.08 31.10
CA ALA A 654 -16.15 -4.32 31.85
C ALA A 654 -17.54 -4.96 31.85
N ARG A 655 -17.72 -6.10 31.16
CA ARG A 655 -19.00 -6.78 30.93
C ARG A 655 -20.00 -5.90 30.17
N LEU A 656 -19.50 -5.05 29.28
CA LEU A 656 -20.30 -4.20 28.41
C LEU A 656 -20.30 -4.77 26.98
N PRO A 657 -21.42 -4.69 26.24
CA PRO A 657 -21.45 -5.00 24.82
C PRO A 657 -20.55 -4.06 24.00
N ALA A 658 -19.75 -4.65 23.11
CA ALA A 658 -18.94 -3.94 22.12
C ALA A 658 -19.44 -4.24 20.70
N ILE A 659 -19.65 -3.19 19.92
CA ILE A 659 -19.99 -3.23 18.50
C ILE A 659 -18.82 -2.60 17.74
N THR A 660 -18.40 -3.21 16.65
CA THR A 660 -17.38 -2.73 15.73
C THR A 660 -18.03 -2.27 14.43
N VAL A 661 -17.57 -1.13 13.89
CA VAL A 661 -18.00 -0.59 12.59
C VAL A 661 -16.78 -0.32 11.73
N SER A 662 -16.65 -1.06 10.63
CA SER A 662 -15.55 -0.98 9.67
C SER A 662 -15.93 -0.14 8.44
N LEU A 663 -15.48 1.10 8.39
CA LEU A 663 -15.94 2.07 7.37
C LEU A 663 -15.43 1.80 5.94
N ASP A 664 -14.42 0.95 5.79
CA ASP A 664 -13.79 0.53 4.53
C ASP A 664 -14.43 -0.73 3.93
N HIS A 665 -15.42 -1.32 4.59
CA HIS A 665 -16.25 -2.40 4.07
C HIS A 665 -17.60 -1.84 3.63
N THR A 666 -18.05 -2.19 2.42
CA THR A 666 -19.33 -1.74 1.87
C THR A 666 -20.53 -2.57 2.36
N GLU A 667 -20.28 -3.78 2.85
CA GLU A 667 -21.28 -4.73 3.33
C GLU A 667 -20.79 -5.44 4.60
N GLU A 668 -21.73 -5.91 5.43
CA GLU A 668 -21.47 -6.71 6.63
C GLU A 668 -20.47 -6.06 7.61
N ASN A 669 -20.45 -4.73 7.61
CA ASN A 669 -19.41 -3.96 8.29
C ASN A 669 -19.78 -3.54 9.71
N VAL A 670 -20.92 -4.00 10.22
CA VAL A 670 -21.37 -3.80 11.60
C VAL A 670 -21.39 -5.15 12.31
N GLU A 671 -20.51 -5.28 13.29
CA GLU A 671 -20.20 -6.54 13.94
C GLU A 671 -20.38 -6.40 15.46
N GLN A 672 -20.93 -7.42 16.10
CA GLN A 672 -21.04 -7.49 17.55
C GLN A 672 -20.12 -8.59 18.07
N VAL A 673 -19.31 -8.26 19.07
CA VAL A 673 -18.49 -9.26 19.77
C VAL A 673 -19.40 -10.09 20.67
N VAL A 674 -19.45 -11.41 20.47
CA VAL A 674 -20.33 -12.35 21.21
C VAL A 674 -19.50 -13.32 22.06
N GLY A 675 -20.04 -13.71 23.23
CA GLY A 675 -19.54 -14.81 24.06
C GLY A 675 -19.24 -14.40 25.50
N ASP A 676 -19.27 -15.37 26.42
CA ASP A 676 -18.89 -15.18 27.82
C ASP A 676 -17.36 -15.09 27.99
N VAL A 677 -16.92 -14.33 29.00
CA VAL A 677 -15.50 -14.12 29.29
C VAL A 677 -14.90 -15.48 29.63
N ALA A 678 -14.11 -16.07 28.71
CA ALA A 678 -13.32 -17.25 29.05
C ALA A 678 -12.51 -16.92 30.33
N PRO A 679 -12.52 -17.78 31.36
CA PRO A 679 -11.97 -17.48 32.69
C PRO A 679 -10.42 -17.38 32.75
N GLY A 680 -9.76 -17.00 31.66
CA GLY A 680 -8.34 -16.67 31.63
C GLY A 680 -8.01 -15.42 32.47
N ALA A 681 -6.73 -15.24 32.77
CA ALA A 681 -6.25 -14.12 33.58
C ALA A 681 -6.75 -12.76 33.02
N PRO A 682 -7.17 -11.82 33.87
CA PRO A 682 -7.62 -10.51 33.41
C PRO A 682 -6.46 -9.77 32.72
N HIS A 683 -6.72 -9.24 31.53
CA HIS A 683 -5.77 -8.40 30.80
C HIS A 683 -6.05 -6.91 30.98
N SER A 684 -6.89 -6.58 31.96
CA SER A 684 -7.12 -5.22 32.44
C SER A 684 -6.88 -5.09 33.94
N GLY A 685 -6.44 -3.90 34.35
CA GLY A 685 -6.37 -3.48 35.74
C GLY A 685 -7.62 -2.69 36.12
N LEU A 686 -8.11 -2.91 37.36
CA LEU A 686 -9.16 -2.11 37.97
C LEU A 686 -8.56 -0.96 38.79
N LEU A 687 -9.09 0.24 38.59
CA LEU A 687 -8.77 1.44 39.35
C LEU A 687 -9.98 1.97 40.11
N SER A 688 -9.75 2.35 41.35
CA SER A 688 -10.70 3.07 42.21
C SER A 688 -10.24 4.50 42.37
N GLY A 689 -11.13 5.47 42.11
CA GLY A 689 -10.80 6.89 42.14
C GLY A 689 -10.10 7.34 40.86
N TRP A 690 -10.73 8.26 40.14
CA TRP A 690 -10.09 8.94 39.01
C TRP A 690 -9.80 10.37 39.43
N GLY A 691 -8.52 10.73 39.51
CA GLY A 691 -8.11 12.11 39.75
C GLY A 691 -8.34 13.00 38.52
N ASP A 692 -7.95 14.28 38.64
CA ASP A 692 -7.92 15.18 37.49
C ASP A 692 -7.09 14.54 36.36
N GLY A 693 -7.74 14.35 35.20
CA GLY A 693 -7.24 13.47 34.14
C GLY A 693 -5.81 13.78 33.73
N TYR A 694 -4.94 12.77 33.77
CA TYR A 694 -3.55 12.92 33.33
C TYR A 694 -3.51 13.13 31.80
N GLU A 695 -2.76 14.14 31.38
CA GLU A 695 -2.62 14.54 29.98
C GLU A 695 -1.15 14.48 29.55
N HIS A 696 -0.88 13.89 28.39
CA HIS A 696 0.40 14.02 27.70
C HIS A 696 0.29 15.14 26.66
N PRO A 697 0.97 16.29 26.87
CA PRO A 697 0.81 17.49 26.04
C PRO A 697 1.38 17.36 24.61
N SER A 698 1.94 16.21 24.26
CA SER A 698 2.50 15.95 22.92
C SER A 698 2.24 14.52 22.45
N GLY A 699 1.19 13.89 22.99
CA GLY A 699 0.89 12.48 22.76
C GLY A 699 1.92 11.54 23.39
N LEU A 700 1.84 10.26 23.02
CA LEU A 700 2.79 9.22 23.40
C LEU A 700 3.21 8.38 22.20
N LEU A 701 4.38 7.76 22.27
CA LEU A 701 4.69 6.68 21.33
C LEU A 701 3.83 5.46 21.69
N TYR A 702 3.31 4.76 20.69
CA TYR A 702 2.46 3.59 20.87
C TYR A 702 3.09 2.54 21.79
N MET A 703 4.40 2.28 21.64
CA MET A 703 5.14 1.35 22.52
C MET A 703 5.19 1.74 24.00
N HIS A 704 4.80 2.97 24.35
CA HIS A 704 4.76 3.47 25.72
C HIS A 704 3.33 3.65 26.25
N LEU A 705 2.30 3.51 25.40
CA LEU A 705 0.91 3.79 25.72
C LEU A 705 0.44 3.02 26.96
N TYR A 706 0.48 1.69 26.92
CA TYR A 706 -0.05 0.84 28.00
C TYR A 706 0.76 0.93 29.29
N GLY A 707 2.09 1.04 29.18
CA GLY A 707 2.95 1.27 30.34
C GLY A 707 2.59 2.57 31.08
N HIS A 708 2.25 3.63 30.35
CA HIS A 708 1.83 4.90 30.94
C HIS A 708 0.40 4.89 31.49
N LEU A 709 -0.55 4.25 30.79
CA LEU A 709 -1.91 4.06 31.30
C LEU A 709 -1.92 3.37 32.67
N LEU A 710 -1.03 2.41 32.90
CA LEU A 710 -0.89 1.73 34.20
C LEU A 710 -0.23 2.61 35.26
N GLN A 711 0.78 3.39 34.88
CA GLN A 711 1.39 4.37 35.79
C GLN A 711 0.37 5.41 36.25
N TRP A 712 -0.55 5.82 35.38
CA TRP A 712 -1.67 6.69 35.75
C TRP A 712 -2.51 6.05 36.85
N GLY A 713 -2.85 4.77 36.67
CA GLY A 713 -3.59 4.03 37.68
C GLY A 713 -2.88 3.82 39.01
N ALA A 714 -1.57 3.59 38.98
CA ALA A 714 -0.77 3.41 40.18
C ALA A 714 -0.64 4.70 41.00
N SER A 715 -0.62 5.87 40.35
CA SER A 715 -0.48 7.16 41.03
C SER A 715 -1.71 7.65 41.80
N VAL A 716 -2.86 6.99 41.63
CA VAL A 716 -4.12 7.31 42.32
C VAL A 716 -4.39 6.39 43.52
N ARG A 717 -3.52 5.40 43.78
CA ARG A 717 -3.50 4.62 45.02
C ARG A 717 -2.61 5.29 46.05
#